data_AF-A0A0Q8E953-F1
#
_entry.id   AF-A0A0Q8E953-F1
#
_cell.length_a   1.000
_cell.length_b   1.000
_cell.length_c   1.000
_cell.angle_alpha   90.00
_cell.angle_beta   90.00
_cell.angle_gamma   90.00
#
_symmetry.space_group_name_H-M   'P 1'
#
loop_
_entity.id
_entity.type
_entity.pdbx_description
1 polymer ?
#
loop_
_entity_poly.entity_id
_entity_poly.type
_entity_poly.pdbx_seq_one_letter_code
_entity_poly.pdbx_strand_id
1 'polypeptide(L)'
;MAEQHRPHTDTPPAAAPAFVAALRSAVRGASDFGAAARALTTMDASNYRRVPLGVLAPRDADDIAAALAVCREHGVPVVARGGGTSIAGQATGTGLVLDLTRHLRTILDLDPVARTAVVQPGVILDDLRAAAAPHGLTFGPDPSTHSRCTLGGMIGNNSCGAHSVAWGTTADNVRKLSVVRYGGGSLHLEQGSGTGPEGVGALVAAHLALLRTGYPGLPRRISGYALDALLPEHPGGPDPVRAFCGSEGTLGVVTEATVRLVEAPRARALAVLGYADESDAADAAPGLLPFRPLTVEGMAADLVTGSAGLPRGAAWLFVETGGDTPAEARAHAERVLRAADAVDGTVVTDPAGQRALWRIREDAAGTATRMPDGTEAWPGWEDCAVPPARLGAYLRDFRALLAEHGLRGAPYGHFGDGCVHVRIDFDLISAGGVARFRRFSEETADLVVAHGGSLSGEHGDGQARAELLPRMYGSELVALFHRFKDLWDPDGGLNPGILARPAPLDANLRFAVLPGRPVDVEFGYPQDGGDFAGAVRRCVGVAKCRTTEASGAGVMCPSFRATGEEAHSTRGRARLLHEMLAGEIITDGWRSEEVRDALDLCLSCKGCRSDCPVGVDMATYKAEFLHHHYRGRLRPAAHYAMGRLPRWLRLAAPLARPLNALARLRPLAALAKRLAGIAPERTIPVLATETYSRWLLRRQGKGTRILSSDRVVALWADTFTEHLYPQAGRAAVRVLERATGRTVLPPPRGLCCGLTYVSTGQLDAARRVMRRTLDRLRLLPGHPLVVLEPSCAATLRTDLPELLPDDPRAAELAASVRTFAQYLEEYAPDWTPPRLDRPVAGQTHCHQHAVLGDAAERRLRERMGLSGELSGGCCGLAGNFGFEKGHWEVSVACAEERLLPAVRNAEPGTELLADGFSCRTQLDQLAGRRARHLAEVVAEAVEEASTAVREGRGDGA
;
A
#
# COMPACT_ATOMS: atom_id res chain seq x y z
N MET A 1 -1.64 -10.58 29.25
CA MET A 1 -1.94 -9.23 28.74
C MET A 1 -2.88 -8.44 29.65
N ALA A 2 -3.87 -9.05 30.32
CA ALA A 2 -4.85 -8.32 31.16
C ALA A 2 -4.28 -7.55 32.38
N GLU A 3 -3.06 -7.85 32.84
CA GLU A 3 -2.44 -7.20 34.01
C GLU A 3 -1.60 -5.94 33.68
N GLN A 4 -1.50 -5.54 32.40
CA GLN A 4 -0.53 -4.51 31.97
C GLN A 4 -1.16 -3.20 31.48
N HIS A 5 -2.48 -3.09 31.45
CA HIS A 5 -3.17 -1.96 30.81
C HIS A 5 -4.03 -1.22 31.83
N ARG A 6 -3.51 -0.10 32.35
CA ARG A 6 -4.39 0.97 32.86
C ARG A 6 -5.00 1.67 31.64
N PRO A 7 -6.33 1.86 31.56
CA PRO A 7 -6.93 2.60 30.46
C PRO A 7 -6.36 4.03 30.44
N HIS A 8 -5.91 4.51 29.27
CA HIS A 8 -5.59 5.93 29.12
C HIS A 8 -6.89 6.74 29.21
N THR A 9 -6.79 7.94 29.80
CA THR A 9 -7.93 8.76 30.26
C THR A 9 -8.86 9.27 29.16
N ASP A 10 -8.52 9.07 27.88
CA ASP A 10 -9.19 9.72 26.75
C ASP A 10 -9.99 8.77 25.84
N THR A 11 -10.20 7.51 26.24
CA THR A 11 -11.15 6.63 25.53
C THR A 11 -12.57 7.08 25.84
N PRO A 12 -13.37 7.57 24.87
CA PRO A 12 -14.72 7.99 25.16
C PRO A 12 -15.58 6.80 25.57
N PRO A 13 -16.57 7.01 26.46
CA PRO A 13 -17.54 5.98 26.79
C PRO A 13 -18.29 5.50 25.55
N ALA A 14 -18.88 4.30 25.63
CA ALA A 14 -19.73 3.80 24.57
C ALA A 14 -20.84 4.82 24.23
N ALA A 15 -21.19 4.91 22.95
CA ALA A 15 -22.22 5.83 22.47
C ALA A 15 -23.54 5.59 23.19
N ALA A 16 -24.20 6.66 23.63
CA ALA A 16 -25.47 6.58 24.34
C ALA A 16 -26.53 5.90 23.44
N PRO A 17 -27.29 4.90 23.94
CA PRO A 17 -28.30 4.20 23.14
C PRO A 17 -29.34 5.12 22.49
N ALA A 18 -29.72 6.20 23.18
CA ALA A 18 -30.64 7.21 22.66
C ALA A 18 -30.08 7.93 21.42
N PHE A 19 -28.81 8.32 21.45
CA PHE A 19 -28.14 8.95 20.31
C PHE A 19 -28.06 7.99 19.11
N VAL A 20 -27.69 6.72 19.34
CA VAL A 20 -27.61 5.71 18.27
C VAL A 20 -28.98 5.49 17.62
N ALA A 21 -30.04 5.41 18.42
CA ALA A 21 -31.41 5.25 17.93
C ALA A 21 -31.88 6.48 17.14
N ALA A 22 -31.64 7.69 17.65
CA ALA A 22 -31.98 8.94 16.98
C ALA A 22 -31.25 9.05 15.63
N LEU A 23 -29.95 8.78 15.59
CA LEU A 23 -29.16 8.83 14.36
C LEU A 23 -29.71 7.87 13.31
N ARG A 24 -29.92 6.59 13.69
CA ARG A 24 -30.45 5.56 12.77
C ARG A 24 -31.86 5.86 12.28
N SER A 25 -32.66 6.59 13.04
CA SER A 25 -33.99 7.03 12.61
C SER A 25 -33.94 8.21 11.66
N ALA A 26 -32.90 9.05 11.74
CA ALA A 26 -32.79 10.29 10.98
C ALA A 26 -32.06 10.11 9.63
N VAL A 27 -31.21 9.10 9.47
CA VAL A 27 -30.35 8.92 8.29
C VAL A 27 -30.61 7.60 7.55
N ARG A 28 -30.39 7.57 6.24
CA ARG A 28 -30.44 6.33 5.43
C ARG A 28 -29.09 5.60 5.36
N GLY A 29 -28.00 6.32 5.61
CA GLY A 29 -26.64 5.81 5.65
C GLY A 29 -26.42 4.76 6.73
N ALA A 30 -25.46 3.84 6.49
CA ALA A 30 -25.14 2.81 7.46
C ALA A 30 -24.27 3.38 8.59
N SER A 31 -24.69 3.17 9.84
CA SER A 31 -23.92 3.56 11.04
C SER A 31 -23.40 2.32 11.79
N ASP A 32 -22.13 2.32 12.17
CA ASP A 32 -21.50 1.27 12.98
C ASP A 32 -20.78 1.86 14.20
N PHE A 33 -21.14 1.35 15.37
CA PHE A 33 -20.60 1.75 16.68
C PHE A 33 -19.82 0.60 17.35
N GLY A 34 -19.61 -0.50 16.64
CA GLY A 34 -18.85 -1.65 17.10
C GLY A 34 -17.35 -1.38 17.22
N ALA A 35 -16.66 -2.26 17.96
CA ALA A 35 -15.22 -2.14 18.21
C ALA A 35 -14.40 -2.09 16.91
N ALA A 36 -14.72 -2.94 15.93
CA ALA A 36 -14.03 -2.98 14.64
C ALA A 36 -14.15 -1.65 13.87
N ALA A 37 -15.36 -1.11 13.70
CA ALA A 37 -15.55 0.16 12.99
C ALA A 37 -14.80 1.32 13.65
N ARG A 38 -14.88 1.42 14.99
CA ARG A 38 -14.15 2.43 15.75
C ARG A 38 -12.63 2.28 15.56
N ALA A 39 -12.11 1.06 15.75
CA ALA A 39 -10.69 0.72 15.61
C ALA A 39 -10.11 1.06 14.23
N LEU A 40 -10.88 0.88 13.15
CA LEU A 40 -10.43 1.19 11.78
C LEU A 40 -10.24 2.69 11.53
N THR A 41 -10.85 3.54 12.35
CA THR A 41 -10.90 5.01 12.20
C THR A 41 -10.19 5.78 13.31
N THR A 42 -9.47 5.12 14.23
CA THR A 42 -8.77 5.81 15.33
C THR A 42 -7.59 6.66 14.88
N MET A 43 -7.01 6.32 13.72
CA MET A 43 -5.78 6.92 13.20
C MET A 43 -5.95 7.31 11.73
N ASP A 44 -5.24 8.33 11.29
CA ASP A 44 -4.95 8.61 9.87
C ASP A 44 -3.54 8.10 9.52
N ALA A 45 -2.74 8.85 8.75
CA ALA A 45 -1.34 8.53 8.47
C ALA A 45 -0.35 9.33 9.35
N SER A 46 -0.85 10.08 10.33
CA SER A 46 -0.05 10.84 11.32
C SER A 46 0.38 9.97 12.50
N ASN A 47 1.04 10.61 13.48
CA ASN A 47 1.37 9.98 14.77
C ASN A 47 0.22 9.97 15.77
N TYR A 48 -0.95 10.51 15.43
CA TYR A 48 -2.04 10.70 16.38
C TYR A 48 -3.07 9.56 16.35
N ARG A 49 -3.64 9.28 17.52
CA ARG A 49 -4.74 8.33 17.73
C ARG A 49 -5.82 9.01 18.57
N ARG A 50 -7.03 9.11 18.01
CA ARG A 50 -8.23 9.59 18.73
C ARG A 50 -9.36 8.59 18.50
N VAL A 51 -9.94 8.10 19.59
CA VAL A 51 -10.95 7.03 19.51
C VAL A 51 -12.34 7.63 19.24
N PRO A 52 -13.02 7.30 18.13
CA PRO A 52 -14.35 7.83 17.84
C PRO A 52 -15.43 7.08 18.61
N LEU A 53 -16.63 7.69 18.69
CA LEU A 53 -17.84 7.02 19.18
C LEU A 53 -18.34 5.97 18.18
N GLY A 54 -18.30 6.28 16.89
CA GLY A 54 -18.76 5.42 15.81
C GLY A 54 -18.56 6.06 14.45
N VAL A 55 -18.96 5.35 13.40
CA VAL A 55 -18.82 5.75 12.01
C VAL A 55 -20.18 5.75 11.32
N LEU A 56 -20.46 6.76 10.50
CA LEU A 56 -21.60 6.83 9.61
C LEU A 56 -21.10 6.96 8.17
N ALA A 57 -21.64 6.17 7.26
CA ALA A 57 -21.47 6.36 5.82
C ALA A 57 -22.73 7.01 5.23
N PRO A 58 -22.81 8.35 5.15
CA PRO A 58 -24.00 9.03 4.64
C PRO A 58 -24.19 8.76 3.14
N ARG A 59 -25.44 8.73 2.67
CA ARG A 59 -25.73 8.49 1.24
C ARG A 59 -25.63 9.75 0.38
N ASP A 60 -25.95 10.90 0.94
CA ASP A 60 -26.00 12.18 0.25
C ASP A 60 -25.92 13.35 1.26
N ALA A 61 -26.15 14.58 0.77
CA ALA A 61 -26.13 15.80 1.57
C ALA A 61 -27.22 15.86 2.65
N ASP A 62 -28.40 15.27 2.39
CA ASP A 62 -29.51 15.26 3.35
C ASP A 62 -29.19 14.35 4.54
N ASP A 63 -28.58 13.20 4.30
CA ASP A 63 -28.07 12.33 5.36
C ASP A 63 -27.00 13.05 6.21
N ILE A 64 -26.13 13.86 5.60
CA ILE A 64 -25.15 14.67 6.33
C ILE A 64 -25.86 15.70 7.21
N ALA A 65 -26.81 16.46 6.65
CA ALA A 65 -27.55 17.48 7.40
C ALA A 65 -28.33 16.88 8.58
N ALA A 66 -29.00 15.75 8.37
CA ALA A 66 -29.72 15.03 9.41
C ALA A 66 -28.77 14.50 10.50
N ALA A 67 -27.62 13.93 10.12
CA ALA A 67 -26.61 13.48 11.08
C ALA A 67 -26.07 14.62 11.94
N LEU A 68 -25.75 15.77 11.32
CA LEU A 68 -25.25 16.95 12.03
C LEU A 68 -26.31 17.50 13.01
N ALA A 69 -27.58 17.52 12.62
CA ALA A 69 -28.67 17.95 13.50
C ALA A 69 -28.80 17.05 14.74
N VAL A 70 -28.78 15.72 14.56
CA VAL A 70 -28.80 14.76 15.69
C VAL A 70 -27.55 14.89 16.55
N CYS A 71 -26.37 15.00 15.94
CA CYS A 71 -25.11 15.21 16.66
C CYS A 71 -25.16 16.48 17.52
N ARG A 72 -25.67 17.58 16.97
CA ARG A 72 -25.87 18.83 17.69
C ARG A 72 -26.82 18.70 18.87
N GLU A 73 -27.98 18.06 18.68
CA GLU A 73 -28.95 17.81 19.76
C GLU A 73 -28.32 17.03 20.94
N HIS A 74 -27.42 16.10 20.64
CA HIS A 74 -26.76 15.26 21.62
C HIS A 74 -25.37 15.75 22.07
N GLY A 75 -24.89 16.91 21.58
CA GLY A 75 -23.55 17.42 21.87
C GLY A 75 -22.41 16.52 21.39
N VAL A 76 -22.62 15.74 20.32
CA VAL A 76 -21.64 14.81 19.75
C VAL A 76 -20.84 15.49 18.65
N PRO A 77 -19.50 15.62 18.78
CA PRO A 77 -18.70 16.23 17.74
C PRO A 77 -18.64 15.34 16.47
N VAL A 78 -18.26 15.95 15.36
CA VAL A 78 -18.25 15.29 14.04
C VAL A 78 -16.93 15.53 13.33
N VAL A 79 -16.40 14.47 12.71
CA VAL A 79 -15.23 14.55 11.82
C VAL A 79 -15.61 14.02 10.45
N ALA A 80 -15.53 14.87 9.43
CA ALA A 80 -15.63 14.44 8.05
C ALA A 80 -14.33 13.76 7.62
N ARG A 81 -14.44 12.56 7.02
CA ARG A 81 -13.27 11.75 6.66
C ARG A 81 -13.37 11.24 5.22
N GLY A 82 -12.34 11.58 4.44
CA GLY A 82 -12.06 11.00 3.12
C GLY A 82 -11.22 9.73 3.22
N GLY A 83 -10.16 9.62 2.41
CA GLY A 83 -9.26 8.45 2.42
C GLY A 83 -8.49 8.21 3.74
N GLY A 84 -8.47 9.19 4.65
CA GLY A 84 -7.74 9.13 5.92
C GLY A 84 -6.24 9.03 5.72
N THR A 85 -5.71 9.76 4.73
CA THR A 85 -4.30 9.78 4.30
C THR A 85 -3.54 11.01 4.82
N SER A 86 -4.17 11.86 5.61
CA SER A 86 -3.55 13.01 6.27
C SER A 86 -2.47 12.59 7.26
N ILE A 87 -1.48 13.44 7.44
CA ILE A 87 -0.30 13.15 8.27
C ILE A 87 -0.13 14.12 9.45
N ALA A 88 -1.11 15.01 9.70
CA ALA A 88 -1.09 15.95 10.81
C ALA A 88 -2.16 15.66 11.89
N GLY A 89 -2.95 14.58 11.78
CA GLY A 89 -3.93 14.16 12.79
C GLY A 89 -5.33 14.71 12.59
N GLN A 90 -5.55 15.53 11.56
CA GLN A 90 -6.81 16.22 11.33
C GLN A 90 -7.96 15.34 10.86
N ALA A 91 -7.69 14.13 10.36
CA ALA A 91 -8.75 13.19 10.02
C ALA A 91 -9.11 12.25 11.19
N THR A 92 -8.65 12.55 12.41
CA THR A 92 -8.94 11.78 13.63
C THR A 92 -9.80 12.59 14.60
N GLY A 93 -10.77 11.95 15.25
CA GLY A 93 -11.63 12.64 16.21
C GLY A 93 -12.37 11.71 17.16
N THR A 94 -12.95 12.30 18.20
CA THR A 94 -13.54 11.59 19.34
C THR A 94 -15.06 11.37 19.24
N GLY A 95 -15.72 11.94 18.24
CA GLY A 95 -17.18 11.86 18.06
C GLY A 95 -17.62 10.92 16.94
N LEU A 96 -18.61 11.34 16.15
CA LEU A 96 -19.07 10.60 14.96
C LEU A 96 -18.14 10.89 13.77
N VAL A 97 -17.61 9.84 13.15
CA VAL A 97 -16.84 9.96 11.90
C VAL A 97 -17.78 9.78 10.70
N LEU A 98 -17.80 10.75 9.79
CA LEU A 98 -18.51 10.63 8.51
C LEU A 98 -17.56 10.05 7.46
N ASP A 99 -17.75 8.79 7.07
CA ASP A 99 -17.04 8.15 5.97
C ASP A 99 -17.65 8.56 4.63
N LEU A 100 -17.04 9.55 3.98
CA LEU A 100 -17.53 10.11 2.72
C LEU A 100 -17.12 9.25 1.51
N THR A 101 -16.37 8.17 1.70
CA THR A 101 -15.79 7.39 0.60
C THR A 101 -16.71 6.32 0.02
N ARG A 102 -17.79 5.95 0.73
CA ARG A 102 -18.68 4.85 0.30
C ARG A 102 -19.70 5.25 -0.77
N HIS A 103 -20.41 6.36 -0.54
CA HIS A 103 -21.57 6.74 -1.35
C HIS A 103 -21.40 8.08 -2.07
N LEU A 104 -20.73 9.06 -1.46
CA LEU A 104 -20.53 10.41 -2.00
C LEU A 104 -19.32 10.50 -2.96
N ARG A 105 -19.27 9.61 -3.96
CA ARG A 105 -18.08 9.42 -4.82
C ARG A 105 -18.35 9.63 -6.31
N THR A 106 -19.35 10.41 -6.65
CA THR A 106 -19.77 10.63 -8.04
C THR A 106 -19.20 11.93 -8.61
N ILE A 107 -18.70 11.87 -9.84
CA ILE A 107 -18.50 13.03 -10.70
C ILE A 107 -19.87 13.35 -11.31
N LEU A 108 -20.48 14.44 -10.85
CA LEU A 108 -21.85 14.81 -11.21
C LEU A 108 -21.93 15.44 -12.59
N ASP A 109 -20.91 16.20 -12.97
CA ASP A 109 -20.80 16.84 -14.29
C ASP A 109 -19.33 17.05 -14.67
N LEU A 110 -19.03 17.01 -15.97
CA LEU A 110 -17.72 17.31 -16.54
C LEU A 110 -17.92 18.07 -17.85
N ASP A 111 -17.56 19.36 -17.84
CA ASP A 111 -17.61 20.23 -19.00
C ASP A 111 -16.18 20.47 -19.54
N PRO A 112 -15.80 19.84 -20.66
CA PRO A 112 -14.49 20.00 -21.26
C PRO A 112 -14.31 21.36 -21.96
N VAL A 113 -15.40 22.05 -22.31
CA VAL A 113 -15.36 23.38 -22.94
C VAL A 113 -15.12 24.45 -21.90
N ALA A 114 -15.90 24.44 -20.81
CA ALA A 114 -15.69 25.33 -19.66
C ALA A 114 -14.45 24.93 -18.82
N ARG A 115 -13.93 23.71 -19.03
CA ARG A 115 -12.84 23.10 -18.27
C ARG A 115 -13.16 23.04 -16.78
N THR A 116 -14.33 22.51 -16.47
CA THR A 116 -14.81 22.39 -15.10
C THR A 116 -15.43 21.02 -14.85
N ALA A 117 -15.42 20.58 -13.59
CA ALA A 117 -16.18 19.42 -13.15
C ALA A 117 -16.92 19.72 -11.85
N VAL A 118 -18.09 19.11 -11.67
CA VAL A 118 -18.83 19.11 -10.41
C VAL A 118 -18.65 17.75 -9.76
N VAL A 119 -18.12 17.70 -8.55
CA VAL A 119 -17.71 16.46 -7.88
C VAL A 119 -18.22 16.40 -6.45
N GLN A 120 -18.54 15.19 -6.00
CA GLN A 120 -18.80 14.89 -4.60
C GLN A 120 -17.48 14.71 -3.81
N PRO A 121 -17.48 14.90 -2.47
CA PRO A 121 -16.26 14.95 -1.65
C PRO A 121 -15.47 13.63 -1.59
N GLY A 122 -16.13 12.49 -1.86
CA GLY A 122 -15.53 11.16 -1.84
C GLY A 122 -14.94 10.70 -3.15
N VAL A 123 -15.01 11.50 -4.23
CA VAL A 123 -14.35 11.20 -5.51
C VAL A 123 -12.84 11.09 -5.28
N ILE A 124 -12.23 9.98 -5.73
CA ILE A 124 -10.78 9.80 -5.71
C ILE A 124 -10.18 10.67 -6.83
N LEU A 125 -9.06 11.34 -6.55
CA LEU A 125 -8.44 12.25 -7.53
C LEU A 125 -8.17 11.58 -8.88
N ASP A 126 -7.62 10.36 -8.88
CA ASP A 126 -7.35 9.66 -10.14
C ASP A 126 -8.61 9.30 -10.93
N ASP A 127 -9.76 9.10 -10.28
CA ASP A 127 -11.02 8.88 -10.99
C ASP A 127 -11.42 10.14 -11.78
N LEU A 128 -11.25 11.33 -11.18
CA LEU A 128 -11.47 12.61 -11.88
C LEU A 128 -10.48 12.82 -13.02
N ARG A 129 -9.18 12.54 -12.79
CA ARG A 129 -8.15 12.68 -13.82
C ARG A 129 -8.39 11.72 -14.98
N ALA A 130 -8.79 10.48 -14.70
CA ALA A 130 -9.13 9.49 -15.72
C ALA A 130 -10.35 9.91 -16.54
N ALA A 131 -11.37 10.50 -15.91
CA ALA A 131 -12.53 11.04 -16.62
C ALA A 131 -12.20 12.25 -17.50
N ALA A 132 -11.26 13.11 -17.07
CA ALA A 132 -10.85 14.31 -17.81
C ALA A 132 -9.84 14.03 -18.94
N ALA A 133 -9.03 12.97 -18.81
CA ALA A 133 -7.93 12.66 -19.72
C ALA A 133 -8.32 12.51 -21.21
N PRO A 134 -9.47 11.91 -21.59
CA PRO A 134 -9.92 11.84 -22.98
C PRO A 134 -10.09 13.21 -23.67
N HIS A 135 -10.24 14.28 -22.88
CA HIS A 135 -10.40 15.65 -23.36
C HIS A 135 -9.07 16.45 -23.35
N GLY A 136 -7.94 15.80 -23.04
CA GLY A 136 -6.65 16.48 -22.88
C GLY A 136 -6.56 17.31 -21.59
N LEU A 137 -7.47 17.07 -20.63
CA LEU A 137 -7.56 17.80 -19.38
C LEU A 137 -7.14 16.94 -18.18
N THR A 138 -6.74 17.60 -17.09
CA THR A 138 -6.48 17.00 -15.78
C THR A 138 -6.94 17.95 -14.68
N PHE A 139 -7.13 17.44 -13.47
CA PHE A 139 -7.07 18.29 -12.27
C PHE A 139 -5.60 18.57 -11.95
N GLY A 140 -5.28 19.82 -11.60
CA GLY A 140 -3.90 20.28 -11.44
C GLY A 140 -3.17 19.65 -10.25
N PRO A 141 -3.61 19.92 -9.00
CA PRO A 141 -2.97 19.38 -7.81
C PRO A 141 -2.95 17.85 -7.80
N ASP A 142 -1.79 17.28 -7.50
CA ASP A 142 -1.51 15.86 -7.58
C ASP A 142 -0.66 15.35 -6.38
N PRO A 143 -1.24 15.32 -5.18
CA PRO A 143 -0.52 14.87 -3.99
C PRO A 143 -0.03 13.43 -4.22
N SER A 144 1.04 13.01 -3.53
CA SER A 144 1.54 11.62 -3.57
C SER A 144 0.46 10.58 -3.21
N THR A 145 -0.67 11.04 -2.65
CA THR A 145 -1.85 10.24 -2.33
C THR A 145 -2.91 10.11 -3.42
N HIS A 146 -2.71 10.67 -4.62
CA HIS A 146 -3.70 10.86 -5.69
C HIS A 146 -4.55 9.63 -6.05
N SER A 147 -3.99 8.42 -6.00
CA SER A 147 -4.71 7.17 -6.28
C SER A 147 -5.69 6.70 -5.20
N ARG A 148 -5.82 7.44 -4.08
CA ARG A 148 -6.71 7.10 -2.95
C ARG A 148 -7.15 8.28 -2.08
N CYS A 149 -6.53 9.46 -2.18
CA CYS A 149 -7.04 10.67 -1.54
C CYS A 149 -8.31 11.13 -2.26
N THR A 150 -9.20 11.76 -1.52
CA THR A 150 -10.48 12.23 -2.07
C THR A 150 -10.50 13.74 -2.20
N LEU A 151 -11.27 14.27 -3.15
CA LEU A 151 -11.35 15.71 -3.41
C LEU A 151 -11.78 16.50 -2.16
N GLY A 152 -12.70 15.99 -1.36
CA GLY A 152 -13.09 16.62 -0.10
C GLY A 152 -11.95 16.67 0.93
N GLY A 153 -11.08 15.66 0.96
CA GLY A 153 -9.88 15.68 1.79
C GLY A 153 -8.85 16.69 1.29
N MET A 154 -8.68 16.79 -0.04
CA MET A 154 -7.80 17.78 -0.66
C MET A 154 -8.28 19.21 -0.38
N ILE A 155 -9.59 19.46 -0.46
CA ILE A 155 -10.19 20.76 -0.09
C ILE A 155 -9.96 21.06 1.40
N GLY A 156 -10.22 20.08 2.27
CA GLY A 156 -9.99 20.21 3.71
C GLY A 156 -8.54 20.55 4.07
N ASN A 157 -7.57 19.97 3.36
CA ASN A 157 -6.15 20.20 3.61
C ASN A 157 -5.53 21.34 2.76
N ASN A 158 -6.28 21.90 1.81
CA ASN A 158 -5.73 22.69 0.71
C ASN A 158 -4.56 22.00 -0.02
N SER A 159 -4.64 20.69 -0.24
CA SER A 159 -3.51 19.89 -0.73
C SER A 159 -2.90 20.40 -2.04
N CYS A 160 -1.64 20.09 -2.22
CA CYS A 160 -0.83 20.43 -3.37
C CYS A 160 -0.38 19.12 -4.04
N GLY A 161 0.81 19.12 -4.64
CA GLY A 161 1.44 17.97 -5.26
C GLY A 161 2.76 18.36 -5.89
N ALA A 162 3.33 17.49 -6.70
CA ALA A 162 4.56 17.78 -7.43
C ALA A 162 4.36 18.95 -8.43
N HIS A 163 3.19 19.03 -9.06
CA HIS A 163 2.94 19.98 -10.14
C HIS A 163 2.38 21.33 -9.68
N SER A 164 2.45 21.66 -8.40
CA SER A 164 1.95 22.95 -7.88
C SER A 164 2.67 24.17 -8.44
N VAL A 165 3.96 24.06 -8.81
CA VAL A 165 4.67 25.15 -9.51
C VAL A 165 3.97 25.55 -10.81
N ALA A 166 3.29 24.61 -11.47
CA ALA A 166 2.56 24.84 -12.71
C ALA A 166 1.08 25.18 -12.47
N TRP A 167 0.44 24.55 -11.49
CA TRP A 167 -1.02 24.54 -11.37
C TRP A 167 -1.58 25.00 -10.02
N GLY A 168 -0.73 25.37 -9.07
CA GLY A 168 -1.11 25.88 -7.75
C GLY A 168 -1.63 24.80 -6.80
N THR A 169 -2.30 25.28 -5.75
CA THR A 169 -2.90 24.48 -4.67
C THR A 169 -4.32 24.02 -5.03
N THR A 170 -4.94 23.21 -4.17
CA THR A 170 -6.36 22.84 -4.32
C THR A 170 -7.26 24.08 -4.31
N ALA A 171 -7.01 25.06 -3.44
CA ALA A 171 -7.79 26.30 -3.38
C ALA A 171 -7.77 27.09 -4.70
N ASP A 172 -6.63 27.10 -5.41
CA ASP A 172 -6.50 27.77 -6.71
C ASP A 172 -7.33 27.08 -7.82
N ASN A 173 -7.80 25.86 -7.58
CA ASN A 173 -8.53 25.03 -8.51
C ASN A 173 -9.99 24.77 -8.10
N VAL A 174 -10.47 25.33 -6.99
CA VAL A 174 -11.88 25.23 -6.57
C VAL A 174 -12.60 26.54 -6.89
N ARG A 175 -13.75 26.45 -7.55
CA ARG A 175 -14.57 27.60 -7.94
C ARG A 175 -15.77 27.83 -7.04
N LYS A 176 -16.44 26.72 -6.67
CA LYS A 176 -17.65 26.74 -5.83
C LYS A 176 -17.64 25.57 -4.86
N LEU A 177 -18.23 25.78 -3.69
CA LEU A 177 -18.42 24.75 -2.67
C LEU A 177 -19.86 24.80 -2.15
N SER A 178 -20.48 23.63 -2.03
CA SER A 178 -21.67 23.43 -1.21
C SER A 178 -21.24 22.77 0.09
N VAL A 179 -21.56 23.39 1.23
CA VAL A 179 -21.14 22.93 2.55
C VAL A 179 -22.30 22.92 3.54
N VAL A 180 -22.32 21.95 4.46
CA VAL A 180 -23.29 21.88 5.56
C VAL A 180 -22.58 22.19 6.88
N ARG A 181 -23.15 23.11 7.67
CA ARG A 181 -22.59 23.52 8.97
C ARG A 181 -23.16 22.70 10.11
N TYR A 182 -22.44 22.65 11.24
CA TYR A 182 -22.89 21.94 12.44
C TYR A 182 -24.21 22.49 13.01
N GLY A 183 -24.32 23.82 13.06
CA GLY A 183 -25.53 24.54 13.50
C GLY A 183 -26.75 24.35 12.58
N GLY A 184 -26.57 23.64 11.46
CA GLY A 184 -27.57 23.48 10.41
C GLY A 184 -27.45 24.50 9.28
N GLY A 185 -28.15 24.20 8.19
CA GLY A 185 -28.19 25.02 6.98
C GLY A 185 -27.00 24.76 6.04
N SER A 186 -27.32 24.74 4.75
CA SER A 186 -26.33 24.66 3.68
C SER A 186 -25.88 26.05 3.27
N LEU A 187 -24.58 26.21 2.98
CA LEU A 187 -24.02 27.41 2.38
C LEU A 187 -23.42 27.06 1.02
N HIS A 188 -23.62 27.97 0.07
CA HIS A 188 -22.96 27.93 -1.23
C HIS A 188 -21.90 29.03 -1.25
N LEU A 189 -20.65 28.64 -1.40
CA LEU A 189 -19.51 29.54 -1.51
C LEU A 189 -19.11 29.60 -2.97
N GLU A 190 -18.89 30.80 -3.48
CA GLU A 190 -18.37 31.03 -4.83
C GLU A 190 -17.28 32.10 -4.78
N GLN A 191 -16.24 31.93 -5.58
CA GLN A 191 -15.16 32.93 -5.67
C GLN A 191 -15.74 34.31 -6.01
N GLY A 192 -15.34 35.35 -5.26
CA GLY A 192 -15.80 36.72 -5.45
C GLY A 192 -17.24 37.01 -4.99
N SER A 193 -17.95 36.04 -4.40
CA SER A 193 -19.34 36.22 -3.95
C SER A 193 -19.52 36.95 -2.62
N GLY A 194 -18.41 37.33 -1.95
CA GLY A 194 -18.42 38.01 -0.65
C GLY A 194 -17.56 37.31 0.38
N THR A 195 -17.90 37.45 1.67
CA THR A 195 -17.02 36.98 2.76
C THR A 195 -17.43 35.66 3.40
N GLY A 196 -18.48 35.00 2.91
CA GLY A 196 -19.03 33.77 3.49
C GLY A 196 -20.18 34.06 4.48
N PRO A 197 -20.29 33.34 5.62
CA PRO A 197 -21.42 33.47 6.53
C PRO A 197 -21.52 34.85 7.18
N GLU A 198 -22.69 35.13 7.75
CA GLU A 198 -22.98 36.36 8.47
C GLU A 198 -21.93 36.65 9.55
N GLY A 199 -21.56 37.91 9.71
CA GLY A 199 -20.56 38.36 10.69
C GLY A 199 -19.10 38.29 10.22
N VAL A 200 -18.76 37.44 9.25
CA VAL A 200 -17.37 37.34 8.76
C VAL A 200 -16.90 38.64 8.12
N GLY A 201 -17.75 39.29 7.31
CA GLY A 201 -17.39 40.58 6.70
C GLY A 201 -17.13 41.67 7.73
N ALA A 202 -17.91 41.70 8.82
CA ALA A 202 -17.68 42.62 9.92
C ALA A 202 -16.39 42.29 10.70
N LEU A 203 -16.09 41.00 10.89
CA LEU A 203 -14.82 40.55 11.48
C LEU A 203 -13.62 41.03 10.64
N VAL A 204 -13.66 40.84 9.33
CA VAL A 204 -12.59 41.27 8.41
C VAL A 204 -12.44 42.79 8.42
N ALA A 205 -13.54 43.53 8.27
CA ALA A 205 -13.54 44.98 8.25
C ALA A 205 -12.94 45.60 9.53
N ALA A 206 -13.19 44.98 10.69
CA ALA A 206 -12.65 45.43 11.96
C ALA A 206 -11.14 45.19 12.15
N HIS A 207 -10.51 44.31 11.35
CA HIS A 207 -9.11 43.89 11.54
C HIS A 207 -8.26 44.00 10.26
N LEU A 208 -8.63 44.87 9.32
CA LEU A 208 -7.93 45.03 8.04
C LEU A 208 -6.43 45.26 8.18
N ALA A 209 -6.01 46.07 9.16
CA ALA A 209 -4.58 46.36 9.38
C ALA A 209 -3.81 45.08 9.70
N LEU A 210 -4.29 44.29 10.67
CA LEU A 210 -3.68 43.04 11.07
C LEU A 210 -3.69 42.00 9.94
N LEU A 211 -4.79 41.89 9.20
CA LEU A 211 -4.89 40.94 8.07
C LEU A 211 -3.95 41.30 6.90
N ARG A 212 -3.67 42.60 6.69
CA ARG A 212 -2.74 43.07 5.64
C ARG A 212 -1.27 42.83 5.97
N THR A 213 -0.91 42.82 7.25
CA THR A 213 0.49 42.78 7.69
C THR A 213 0.88 41.51 8.45
N GLY A 214 -0.10 40.74 8.92
CA GLY A 214 0.11 39.58 9.79
C GLY A 214 0.40 38.26 9.05
N TYR A 215 0.30 38.24 7.72
CA TYR A 215 0.56 37.05 6.92
C TYR A 215 1.90 37.11 6.18
N PRO A 216 2.68 36.02 6.10
CA PRO A 216 3.88 35.98 5.29
C PRO A 216 3.54 35.91 3.81
N GLY A 217 4.37 36.59 3.00
CA GLY A 217 4.30 36.57 1.54
C GLY A 217 4.97 35.31 0.97
N LEU A 218 4.22 34.20 0.91
CA LEU A 218 4.70 32.91 0.43
C LEU A 218 3.78 32.37 -0.69
N PRO A 219 4.34 31.72 -1.73
CA PRO A 219 3.54 31.09 -2.77
C PRO A 219 2.73 29.91 -2.22
N ARG A 220 3.31 29.16 -1.28
CA ARG A 220 2.72 27.96 -0.67
C ARG A 220 2.61 28.15 0.85
N ARG A 221 1.42 28.55 1.33
CA ARG A 221 1.11 28.82 2.74
C ARG A 221 -0.22 28.19 3.12
N ILE A 222 -0.18 27.07 3.83
CA ILE A 222 -1.38 26.33 4.24
C ILE A 222 -1.66 26.48 5.74
N SER A 223 -0.69 26.93 6.53
CA SER A 223 -0.91 27.11 7.97
C SER A 223 -1.98 28.16 8.29
N GLY A 224 -2.88 27.84 9.22
CA GLY A 224 -3.97 28.71 9.66
C GLY A 224 -5.11 28.87 8.64
N TYR A 225 -6.11 29.69 8.97
CA TYR A 225 -7.12 30.08 7.98
C TYR A 225 -6.59 31.19 7.07
N ALA A 226 -6.89 31.10 5.77
CA ALA A 226 -6.53 32.11 4.77
C ALA A 226 -7.49 33.33 4.81
N LEU A 227 -7.54 34.05 5.93
CA LEU A 227 -8.42 35.21 6.10
C LEU A 227 -7.99 36.43 5.26
N ASP A 228 -6.73 36.50 4.84
CA ASP A 228 -6.25 37.46 3.86
C ASP A 228 -6.93 37.31 2.49
N ALA A 229 -7.44 36.12 2.16
CA ALA A 229 -8.26 35.92 0.96
C ALA A 229 -9.61 36.66 1.01
N LEU A 230 -10.04 37.10 2.20
CA LEU A 230 -11.30 37.84 2.39
C LEU A 230 -11.11 39.36 2.33
N LEU A 231 -9.89 39.85 2.12
CA LEU A 231 -9.62 41.28 1.99
C LEU A 231 -10.32 41.87 0.76
N PRO A 232 -10.84 43.12 0.83
CA PRO A 232 -11.48 43.77 -0.31
C PRO A 232 -10.60 43.88 -1.56
N GLU A 233 -9.29 44.06 -1.36
CA GLU A 233 -8.28 44.16 -2.41
C GLU A 233 -7.76 42.81 -2.95
N HIS A 234 -8.23 41.68 -2.42
CA HIS A 234 -7.87 40.37 -2.97
C HIS A 234 -8.28 40.30 -4.45
N PRO A 235 -7.47 39.70 -5.34
CA PRO A 235 -7.81 39.62 -6.76
C PRO A 235 -9.18 38.96 -6.98
N GLY A 236 -10.09 39.67 -7.66
CA GLY A 236 -11.48 39.22 -7.85
C GLY A 236 -12.42 39.52 -6.68
N GLY A 237 -11.95 40.29 -5.68
CA GLY A 237 -12.66 40.58 -4.44
C GLY A 237 -12.47 39.49 -3.38
N PRO A 238 -13.18 39.59 -2.24
CA PRO A 238 -13.15 38.59 -1.19
C PRO A 238 -13.50 37.19 -1.71
N ASP A 239 -12.66 36.20 -1.36
CA ASP A 239 -12.78 34.81 -1.80
C ASP A 239 -13.06 33.87 -0.61
N PRO A 240 -14.35 33.53 -0.38
CA PRO A 240 -14.74 32.66 0.74
C PRO A 240 -14.43 31.19 0.47
N VAL A 241 -14.21 30.79 -0.80
CA VAL A 241 -13.81 29.44 -1.16
C VAL A 241 -12.37 29.21 -0.72
N ARG A 242 -11.47 30.16 -1.03
CA ARG A 242 -10.06 30.09 -0.63
C ARG A 242 -9.88 30.15 0.89
N ALA A 243 -10.69 30.94 1.60
CA ALA A 243 -10.69 30.97 3.06
C ALA A 243 -11.21 29.67 3.71
N PHE A 244 -12.06 28.91 3.00
CA PHE A 244 -12.59 27.62 3.46
C PHE A 244 -11.62 26.46 3.20
N CYS A 245 -10.91 26.46 2.07
CA CYS A 245 -9.89 25.46 1.76
C CYS A 245 -8.76 25.50 2.80
N GLY A 246 -8.36 24.34 3.32
CA GLY A 246 -7.41 24.27 4.44
C GLY A 246 -8.08 24.37 5.82
N SER A 247 -9.41 24.39 5.89
CA SER A 247 -10.13 24.39 7.17
C SER A 247 -10.10 23.08 7.93
N GLU A 248 -9.61 22.00 7.33
CA GLU A 248 -9.44 20.69 7.98
C GLU A 248 -10.74 20.14 8.59
N GLY A 249 -11.87 20.43 7.94
CA GLY A 249 -13.20 19.96 8.39
C GLY A 249 -13.74 20.68 9.62
N THR A 250 -13.13 21.79 10.03
CA THR A 250 -13.57 22.57 11.19
C THR A 250 -14.70 23.55 10.86
N LEU A 251 -14.88 24.01 9.62
CA LEU A 251 -15.89 25.04 9.31
C LEU A 251 -17.21 24.47 8.79
N GLY A 252 -17.16 23.33 8.09
CA GLY A 252 -18.32 22.68 7.49
C GLY A 252 -17.95 21.36 6.80
N VAL A 253 -18.96 20.57 6.47
CA VAL A 253 -18.80 19.33 5.69
C VAL A 253 -19.12 19.64 4.23
N VAL A 254 -18.13 19.46 3.34
CA VAL A 254 -18.32 19.62 1.90
C VAL A 254 -19.25 18.53 1.37
N THR A 255 -20.25 18.91 0.59
CA THR A 255 -21.17 17.97 -0.09
C THR A 255 -20.96 17.95 -1.60
N GLU A 256 -20.57 19.08 -2.18
CA GLU A 256 -20.25 19.22 -3.61
C GLU A 256 -19.19 20.30 -3.82
N ALA A 257 -18.38 20.13 -4.85
CA ALA A 257 -17.40 21.12 -5.28
C ALA A 257 -17.40 21.27 -6.81
N THR A 258 -17.39 22.52 -7.29
CA THR A 258 -17.07 22.82 -8.69
C THR A 258 -15.59 23.12 -8.79
N VAL A 259 -14.86 22.33 -9.57
CA VAL A 259 -13.41 22.43 -9.74
C VAL A 259 -13.02 22.82 -11.16
N ARG A 260 -11.90 23.53 -11.29
CA ARG A 260 -11.25 23.85 -12.55
C ARG A 260 -10.39 22.68 -13.01
N LEU A 261 -10.43 22.40 -14.31
CA LEU A 261 -9.53 21.49 -15.00
C LEU A 261 -8.50 22.30 -15.81
N VAL A 262 -7.29 21.76 -15.95
CA VAL A 262 -6.18 22.36 -16.69
C VAL A 262 -5.78 21.46 -17.85
N GLU A 263 -5.16 22.04 -18.87
CA GLU A 263 -4.63 21.27 -20.00
C GLU A 263 -3.39 20.47 -19.56
N ALA A 264 -3.41 19.18 -19.88
CA ALA A 264 -2.25 18.32 -19.70
C ALA A 264 -1.30 18.49 -20.90
N PRO A 265 0.02 18.64 -20.68
CA PRO A 265 1.00 18.66 -21.77
C PRO A 265 0.92 17.38 -22.60
N ARG A 266 0.94 17.51 -23.94
CA ARG A 266 0.85 16.38 -24.87
C ARG A 266 2.07 15.46 -24.84
N ALA A 267 3.24 16.04 -24.56
CA ALA A 267 4.47 15.32 -24.35
C ALA A 267 5.20 15.87 -23.13
N ARG A 268 5.96 14.98 -22.47
CA ARG A 268 6.72 15.29 -21.27
C ARG A 268 8.13 14.70 -21.35
N ALA A 269 9.10 15.43 -20.79
CA ALA A 269 10.47 14.98 -20.64
C ALA A 269 10.98 15.35 -19.24
N LEU A 270 11.80 14.48 -18.68
CA LEU A 270 12.34 14.60 -17.34
C LEU A 270 13.84 14.85 -17.40
N ALA A 271 14.31 15.98 -16.86
CA ALA A 271 15.72 16.19 -16.56
C ALA A 271 15.99 15.75 -15.11
N VAL A 272 16.94 14.84 -14.91
CA VAL A 272 17.44 14.45 -13.59
C VAL A 272 18.83 15.06 -13.42
N LEU A 273 19.00 15.87 -12.39
CA LEU A 273 20.20 16.69 -12.15
C LEU A 273 20.84 16.24 -10.83
N GLY A 274 22.12 15.88 -10.82
CA GLY A 274 22.85 15.41 -9.64
C GLY A 274 23.67 16.53 -8.98
N TYR A 275 23.63 16.60 -7.66
CA TYR A 275 24.32 17.58 -6.81
C TYR A 275 25.16 16.90 -5.73
N ALA A 276 26.06 17.65 -5.09
CA ALA A 276 26.93 17.13 -4.05
C ALA A 276 26.17 16.81 -2.76
N ASP A 277 25.15 17.60 -2.41
CA ASP A 277 24.20 17.36 -1.33
C ASP A 277 22.84 18.05 -1.59
N GLU A 278 21.88 17.84 -0.70
CA GLU A 278 20.53 18.40 -0.81
C GLU A 278 20.48 19.94 -0.67
N SER A 279 21.44 20.55 0.02
CA SER A 279 21.47 22.00 0.23
C SER A 279 21.90 22.70 -1.06
N ASP A 280 22.88 22.12 -1.75
CA ASP A 280 23.30 22.57 -3.08
C ASP A 280 22.16 22.41 -4.11
N ALA A 281 21.46 21.27 -4.08
CA ALA A 281 20.26 21.06 -4.91
C ALA A 281 19.17 22.10 -4.61
N ALA A 282 18.95 22.42 -3.34
CA ALA A 282 17.99 23.45 -2.91
C ALA A 282 18.40 24.87 -3.34
N ASP A 283 19.69 25.21 -3.27
CA ASP A 283 20.19 26.52 -3.74
C ASP A 283 20.03 26.67 -5.27
N ALA A 284 20.11 25.56 -6.03
CA ALA A 284 19.93 25.56 -7.49
C ALA A 284 18.46 25.66 -7.94
N ALA A 285 17.51 25.09 -7.19
CA ALA A 285 16.11 24.96 -7.60
C ALA A 285 15.42 26.27 -8.03
N PRO A 286 15.58 27.42 -7.33
CA PRO A 286 14.96 28.70 -7.73
C PRO A 286 15.43 29.18 -9.10
N GLY A 287 16.68 28.90 -9.47
CA GLY A 287 17.25 29.25 -10.77
C GLY A 287 16.62 28.50 -11.94
N LEU A 288 15.90 27.40 -11.68
CA LEU A 288 15.23 26.59 -12.68
C LEU A 288 13.78 27.04 -12.96
N LEU A 289 13.14 27.76 -12.03
CA LEU A 289 11.77 28.25 -12.17
C LEU A 289 11.54 29.17 -13.40
N PRO A 290 12.48 30.06 -13.80
CA PRO A 290 12.32 30.87 -15.01
C PRO A 290 12.14 30.07 -16.30
N PHE A 291 12.53 28.79 -16.33
CA PHE A 291 12.32 27.88 -17.46
C PHE A 291 10.89 27.32 -17.53
N ARG A 292 10.01 27.70 -16.59
CA ARG A 292 8.62 27.25 -16.48
C ARG A 292 8.49 25.71 -16.49
N PRO A 293 9.22 25.01 -15.60
CA PRO A 293 9.06 23.57 -15.46
C PRO A 293 7.65 23.24 -14.94
N LEU A 294 7.22 22.00 -15.19
CA LEU A 294 5.99 21.46 -14.61
C LEU A 294 6.16 21.15 -13.12
N THR A 295 7.39 20.81 -12.70
CA THR A 295 7.76 20.42 -11.34
C THR A 295 9.28 20.56 -11.15
N VAL A 296 9.71 20.76 -9.89
CA VAL A 296 11.12 20.73 -9.47
C VAL A 296 11.18 20.01 -8.11
N GLU A 297 11.44 18.71 -8.13
CA GLU A 297 11.45 17.87 -6.93
C GLU A 297 12.88 17.56 -6.47
N GLY A 298 13.16 17.75 -5.18
CA GLY A 298 14.44 17.40 -4.58
C GLY A 298 14.39 16.11 -3.77
N MET A 299 15.48 15.34 -3.81
CA MET A 299 15.64 14.11 -3.01
C MET A 299 17.11 13.83 -2.70
N ALA A 300 17.41 13.50 -1.44
CA ALA A 300 18.73 13.06 -0.99
C ALA A 300 18.99 11.55 -1.22
N ALA A 301 20.27 11.15 -1.27
CA ALA A 301 20.71 9.78 -1.56
C ALA A 301 20.34 8.73 -0.52
N ASP A 302 20.14 9.14 0.73
CA ASP A 302 19.66 8.29 1.81
C ASP A 302 18.24 7.73 1.59
N LEU A 303 17.46 8.34 0.69
CA LEU A 303 16.10 7.90 0.33
C LEU A 303 16.05 6.95 -0.86
N VAL A 304 17.16 6.77 -1.57
CA VAL A 304 17.19 6.00 -2.81
C VAL A 304 17.71 4.59 -2.55
N THR A 305 16.83 3.60 -2.69
CA THR A 305 17.21 2.18 -2.65
C THR A 305 17.78 1.73 -4.00
N GLY A 306 19.06 2.02 -4.25
CA GLY A 306 19.81 1.62 -5.46
C GLY A 306 19.98 2.72 -6.50
N SER A 307 21.13 2.76 -7.19
CA SER A 307 21.52 3.88 -8.06
C SER A 307 21.18 3.71 -9.55
N ALA A 308 20.42 2.67 -9.92
CA ALA A 308 20.17 2.36 -11.32
C ALA A 308 19.35 3.47 -12.01
N GLY A 309 19.99 4.19 -12.94
CA GLY A 309 19.34 5.22 -13.77
C GLY A 309 19.45 6.65 -13.24
N LEU A 310 20.10 6.88 -12.10
CA LEU A 310 20.40 8.23 -11.60
C LEU A 310 21.80 8.70 -12.03
N PRO A 311 21.98 9.98 -12.38
CA PRO A 311 23.30 10.55 -12.66
C PRO A 311 24.14 10.64 -11.37
N ARG A 312 25.45 10.89 -11.49
CA ARG A 312 26.33 11.01 -10.31
C ARG A 312 25.89 12.18 -9.41
N GLY A 313 25.80 11.92 -8.11
CA GLY A 313 25.45 12.90 -7.08
C GLY A 313 25.11 12.21 -5.77
N ALA A 314 24.96 13.01 -4.70
CA ALA A 314 24.38 12.56 -3.42
C ALA A 314 23.02 13.21 -3.12
N ALA A 315 22.53 14.08 -4.01
CA ALA A 315 21.15 14.52 -4.08
C ALA A 315 20.78 14.79 -5.54
N TRP A 316 19.48 14.78 -5.84
CA TRP A 316 18.99 15.01 -7.20
C TRP A 316 17.81 15.97 -7.24
N LEU A 317 17.74 16.76 -8.32
CA LEU A 317 16.53 17.44 -8.75
C LEU A 317 15.90 16.70 -9.93
N PHE A 318 14.59 16.45 -9.84
CA PHE A 318 13.75 15.90 -10.90
C PHE A 318 12.93 17.06 -11.49
N VAL A 319 13.23 17.44 -12.72
CA VAL A 319 12.63 18.60 -13.39
C VAL A 319 11.87 18.13 -14.63
N GLU A 320 10.56 18.11 -14.54
CA GLU A 320 9.69 17.73 -15.65
C GLU A 320 9.34 18.96 -16.49
N THR A 321 9.33 18.79 -17.80
CA THR A 321 8.99 19.84 -18.76
C THR A 321 7.96 19.31 -19.74
N GLY A 322 7.06 20.20 -20.18
CA GLY A 322 6.02 19.89 -21.16
C GLY A 322 6.32 20.46 -22.54
N GLY A 323 5.69 19.90 -23.58
CA GLY A 323 5.66 20.43 -24.94
C GLY A 323 4.48 19.87 -25.74
N ASP A 324 4.18 20.47 -26.90
CA ASP A 324 3.15 19.95 -27.80
C ASP A 324 3.63 18.70 -28.55
N THR A 325 4.95 18.58 -28.71
CA THR A 325 5.61 17.40 -29.29
C THR A 325 6.69 16.82 -28.36
N PRO A 326 7.03 15.52 -28.50
CA PRO A 326 8.15 14.92 -27.76
C PRO A 326 9.50 15.63 -27.98
N ALA A 327 9.72 16.18 -29.18
CA ALA A 327 10.93 16.91 -29.50
C ALA A 327 11.02 18.25 -28.74
N GLU A 328 9.90 18.96 -28.61
CA GLU A 328 9.83 20.20 -27.82
C GLU A 328 10.03 19.93 -26.34
N ALA A 329 9.32 18.96 -25.76
CA ALA A 329 9.48 18.58 -24.36
C ALA A 329 10.95 18.21 -24.07
N ARG A 330 11.57 17.41 -24.94
CA ARG A 330 13.00 17.08 -24.86
C ARG A 330 13.88 18.34 -24.91
N ALA A 331 13.66 19.23 -25.88
CA ALA A 331 14.45 20.46 -26.01
C ALA A 331 14.32 21.36 -24.77
N HIS A 332 13.15 21.35 -24.11
CA HIS A 332 12.90 22.09 -22.87
C HIS A 332 13.73 21.50 -21.72
N ALA A 333 13.67 20.19 -21.52
CA ALA A 333 14.50 19.48 -20.53
C ALA A 333 16.01 19.66 -20.78
N GLU A 334 16.46 19.63 -22.04
CA GLU A 334 17.87 19.86 -22.39
C GLU A 334 18.31 21.31 -22.13
N ARG A 335 17.42 22.30 -22.25
CA ARG A 335 17.72 23.69 -21.84
C ARG A 335 17.89 23.80 -20.33
N VAL A 336 17.04 23.14 -19.55
CA VAL A 336 17.17 23.05 -18.09
C VAL A 336 18.50 22.42 -17.73
N LEU A 337 18.84 21.26 -18.31
CA LEU A 337 20.10 20.56 -18.05
C LEU A 337 21.33 21.43 -18.35
N ARG A 338 21.32 22.20 -19.45
CA ARG A 338 22.43 23.11 -19.79
C ARG A 338 22.55 24.32 -18.84
N ALA A 339 21.45 24.74 -18.25
CA ALA A 339 21.41 25.86 -17.32
C ALA A 339 21.67 25.45 -15.86
N ALA A 340 21.51 24.16 -15.55
CA ALA A 340 21.74 23.62 -14.22
C ALA A 340 23.24 23.56 -13.92
N ASP A 341 23.64 24.14 -12.79
CA ASP A 341 24.99 23.97 -12.23
C ASP A 341 25.08 22.61 -11.49
N ALA A 342 24.89 21.53 -12.25
CA ALA A 342 24.84 20.16 -11.73
C ALA A 342 26.18 19.42 -11.94
N VAL A 343 26.51 18.52 -11.01
CA VAL A 343 27.71 17.65 -11.08
C VAL A 343 27.62 16.66 -12.25
N ASP A 344 26.41 16.22 -12.54
CA ASP A 344 26.04 15.32 -13.62
C ASP A 344 24.54 15.43 -13.90
N GLY A 345 24.07 15.01 -15.07
CA GLY A 345 22.64 15.06 -15.36
C GLY A 345 22.25 14.34 -16.64
N THR A 346 20.98 13.95 -16.71
CA THR A 346 20.44 13.18 -17.85
C THR A 346 19.02 13.63 -18.20
N VAL A 347 18.65 13.49 -19.47
CA VAL A 347 17.29 13.72 -19.96
C VAL A 347 16.65 12.39 -20.34
N VAL A 348 15.50 12.09 -19.73
CA VAL A 348 14.71 10.89 -19.96
C VAL A 348 13.41 11.27 -20.66
N THR A 349 13.21 10.74 -21.87
CA THR A 349 12.04 11.02 -22.70
C THR A 349 11.12 9.81 -22.85
N ASP A 350 11.60 8.60 -22.60
CA ASP A 350 10.76 7.41 -22.72
C ASP A 350 9.82 7.31 -21.49
N PRO A 351 8.53 7.01 -21.68
CA PRO A 351 7.58 6.99 -20.57
C PRO A 351 7.87 5.93 -19.50
N ALA A 352 8.56 4.83 -19.85
CA ALA A 352 8.86 3.77 -18.89
C ALA A 352 9.95 4.18 -17.90
N GLY A 353 11.03 4.79 -18.40
CA GLY A 353 12.10 5.39 -17.61
C GLY A 353 11.60 6.52 -16.73
N GLN A 354 10.76 7.42 -17.26
CA GLN A 354 10.13 8.48 -16.46
C GLN A 354 9.31 7.92 -15.30
N ARG A 355 8.44 6.92 -15.55
CA ARG A 355 7.65 6.27 -14.50
C ARG A 355 8.52 5.56 -13.45
N ALA A 356 9.61 4.92 -13.88
CA ALA A 356 10.52 4.25 -12.96
C ALA A 356 11.18 5.25 -12.00
N LEU A 357 11.62 6.40 -12.52
CA LEU A 357 12.19 7.50 -11.73
C LEU A 357 11.16 8.17 -10.82
N TRP A 358 9.96 8.47 -11.33
CA TRP A 358 8.87 9.03 -10.53
C TRP A 358 8.46 8.12 -9.38
N ARG A 359 8.45 6.81 -9.60
CA ARG A 359 8.15 5.84 -8.54
C ARG A 359 9.13 5.95 -7.36
N ILE A 360 10.41 6.24 -7.61
CA ILE A 360 11.40 6.45 -6.53
C ILE A 360 10.96 7.64 -5.67
N ARG A 361 10.59 8.77 -6.29
CA ARG A 361 10.15 9.99 -5.60
C ARG A 361 8.79 9.83 -4.89
N GLU A 362 7.83 9.14 -5.50
CA GLU A 362 6.49 8.93 -4.94
C GLU A 362 6.48 7.94 -3.77
N ASP A 363 7.29 6.87 -3.83
CA ASP A 363 7.39 5.86 -2.77
C ASP A 363 8.17 6.36 -1.55
N ALA A 364 8.96 7.44 -1.68
CA ALA A 364 9.81 8.01 -0.63
C ALA A 364 9.06 8.26 0.69
N ALA A 365 7.80 8.74 0.65
CA ALA A 365 7.01 8.99 1.86
C ALA A 365 6.79 7.75 2.74
N GLY A 366 6.74 6.57 2.12
CA GLY A 366 6.70 5.29 2.83
C GLY A 366 8.09 4.71 3.10
N THR A 367 9.00 4.76 2.13
CA THR A 367 10.35 4.18 2.27
C THR A 367 11.16 4.88 3.37
N ALA A 368 11.00 6.20 3.51
CA ALA A 368 11.69 7.02 4.50
C ALA A 368 11.31 6.70 5.96
N THR A 369 10.31 5.84 6.20
CA THR A 369 9.83 5.53 7.56
C THR A 369 10.74 4.54 8.30
N ARG A 370 11.74 4.00 7.62
CA ARG A 370 12.84 3.26 8.25
C ARG A 370 14.17 3.66 7.62
N MET A 371 15.14 3.92 8.47
CA MET A 371 16.52 4.19 8.08
C MET A 371 17.19 2.90 7.57
N PRO A 372 18.31 2.98 6.81
CA PRO A 372 19.01 1.79 6.31
C PRO A 372 19.45 0.79 7.39
N ASP A 373 19.67 1.26 8.63
CA ASP A 373 20.00 0.42 9.79
C ASP A 373 18.78 -0.20 10.49
N GLY A 374 17.56 0.07 10.00
CA GLY A 374 16.29 -0.42 10.54
C GLY A 374 15.60 0.52 11.54
N THR A 375 16.25 1.61 11.95
CA THR A 375 15.68 2.60 12.89
C THR A 375 14.37 3.17 12.35
N GLU A 376 13.35 3.26 13.19
CA GLU A 376 12.05 3.81 12.82
C GLU A 376 12.14 5.33 12.67
N ALA A 377 11.49 5.86 11.64
CA ALA A 377 11.38 7.29 11.38
C ALA A 377 9.93 7.66 11.09
N TRP A 378 9.48 8.77 11.66
CA TRP A 378 8.06 9.10 11.76
C TRP A 378 7.71 10.44 11.09
N PRO A 379 6.42 10.65 10.72
CA PRO A 379 5.85 11.98 10.58
C PRO A 379 6.07 12.83 11.84
N GLY A 380 5.63 14.08 11.84
CA GLY A 380 5.52 14.91 13.04
C GLY A 380 6.00 16.32 12.79
N TRP A 381 7.21 16.45 12.28
CA TRP A 381 7.76 17.71 11.78
C TRP A 381 8.20 17.54 10.33
N GLU A 382 7.23 17.61 9.43
CA GLU A 382 7.44 17.53 7.99
C GLU A 382 6.52 18.55 7.31
N ASP A 383 6.85 18.95 6.09
CA ASP A 383 6.04 19.84 5.24
C ASP A 383 6.10 21.32 5.57
N CYS A 384 7.23 21.81 6.08
CA CYS A 384 7.48 23.25 6.13
C CYS A 384 7.73 23.81 4.72
N ALA A 385 7.29 25.03 4.47
CA ALA A 385 7.60 25.77 3.24
C ALA A 385 8.31 27.08 3.57
N VAL A 386 9.44 27.36 2.93
CA VAL A 386 10.16 28.65 3.00
C VAL A 386 10.19 29.28 1.60
N PRO A 387 10.51 30.57 1.44
CA PRO A 387 10.72 31.13 0.10
C PRO A 387 11.79 30.28 -0.63
N PRO A 388 11.58 29.88 -1.90
CA PRO A 388 12.52 28.99 -2.60
C PRO A 388 13.97 29.46 -2.56
N ALA A 389 14.20 30.77 -2.68
CA ALA A 389 15.53 31.39 -2.59
C ALA A 389 16.23 31.25 -1.23
N ARG A 390 15.51 30.85 -0.18
CA ARG A 390 16.04 30.62 1.17
C ARG A 390 16.15 29.13 1.52
N LEU A 391 15.75 28.24 0.60
CA LEU A 391 15.63 26.81 0.89
C LEU A 391 16.95 26.16 1.30
N GLY A 392 18.05 26.40 0.57
CA GLY A 392 19.33 25.79 0.91
C GLY A 392 19.91 26.31 2.23
N ALA A 393 19.71 27.60 2.55
CA ALA A 393 20.07 28.14 3.86
C ALA A 393 19.24 27.48 4.99
N TYR A 394 17.94 27.34 4.80
CA TYR A 394 17.07 26.63 5.74
C TYR A 394 17.50 25.17 5.95
N LEU A 395 17.83 24.42 4.89
CA LEU A 395 18.26 23.02 5.00
C LEU A 395 19.55 22.87 5.79
N ARG A 396 20.52 23.79 5.64
CA ARG A 396 21.76 23.80 6.43
C ARG A 396 21.48 24.00 7.92
N ASP A 397 20.65 24.97 8.27
CA ASP A 397 20.28 25.23 9.67
C ASP A 397 19.43 24.10 10.26
N PHE A 398 18.53 23.52 9.45
CA PHE A 398 17.69 22.39 9.85
C PHE A 398 18.54 21.14 10.15
N ARG A 399 19.56 20.87 9.33
CA ARG A 399 20.54 19.79 9.58
C ARG A 399 21.32 20.03 10.87
N ALA A 400 21.73 21.26 11.15
CA ALA A 400 22.40 21.61 12.40
C ALA A 400 21.49 21.35 13.62
N LEU A 401 20.22 21.72 13.53
CA LEU A 401 19.24 21.50 14.59
C LEU A 401 18.96 20.00 14.82
N LEU A 402 18.84 19.20 13.75
CA LEU A 402 18.76 17.73 13.88
C LEU A 402 19.97 17.17 14.63
N ALA A 403 21.19 17.62 14.29
CA ALA A 403 22.41 17.17 14.94
C ALA A 403 22.47 17.56 16.42
N GLU A 404 22.02 18.76 16.78
CA GLU A 404 21.95 19.23 18.17
C GLU A 404 21.04 18.34 19.04
N HIS A 405 19.92 17.88 18.49
CA HIS A 405 19.01 16.95 19.16
C HIS A 405 19.41 15.47 19.05
N GLY A 406 20.50 15.18 18.32
CA GLY A 406 20.95 13.81 18.02
C GLY A 406 19.91 13.01 17.22
N LEU A 407 19.20 13.69 16.31
CA LEU A 407 18.17 13.13 15.43
C LEU A 407 18.72 13.00 14.00
N ARG A 408 18.13 12.09 13.24
CA ARG A 408 18.42 11.85 11.82
C ARG A 408 17.13 11.93 11.03
N GLY A 409 17.24 12.50 9.84
CA GLY A 409 16.16 12.55 8.87
C GLY A 409 16.67 12.95 7.50
N ALA A 410 16.01 12.43 6.48
CA ALA A 410 16.36 12.65 5.08
C ALA A 410 15.37 13.64 4.44
N PRO A 411 15.81 14.83 4.00
CA PRO A 411 14.92 15.79 3.35
C PRO A 411 14.64 15.40 1.89
N TYR A 412 13.38 15.58 1.48
CA TYR A 412 12.89 15.44 0.11
C TYR A 412 11.67 16.33 -0.06
N GLY A 413 11.30 16.72 -1.27
CA GLY A 413 10.09 17.52 -1.45
C GLY A 413 10.05 18.37 -2.70
N HIS A 414 9.18 19.36 -2.65
CA HIS A 414 8.87 20.29 -3.73
C HIS A 414 9.82 21.49 -3.65
N PHE A 415 11.07 21.29 -4.06
CA PHE A 415 12.12 22.30 -3.93
C PHE A 415 11.80 23.56 -4.74
N GLY A 416 11.10 23.41 -5.88
CA GLY A 416 10.60 24.55 -6.66
C GLY A 416 9.64 25.46 -5.90
N ASP A 417 8.87 24.92 -4.95
CA ASP A 417 7.97 25.67 -4.08
C ASP A 417 8.58 25.98 -2.71
N GLY A 418 9.83 25.61 -2.48
CA GLY A 418 10.50 25.77 -1.19
C GLY A 418 9.92 24.88 -0.08
N CYS A 419 9.26 23.78 -0.42
CA CYS A 419 8.56 22.90 0.53
C CYS A 419 9.32 21.59 0.75
N VAL A 420 9.54 21.23 2.01
CA VAL A 420 10.37 20.07 2.41
C VAL A 420 9.60 19.12 3.29
N HIS A 421 9.71 17.84 2.97
CA HIS A 421 9.29 16.71 3.78
C HIS A 421 10.52 16.00 4.35
N VAL A 422 10.33 15.40 5.52
CA VAL A 422 11.37 14.66 6.22
C VAL A 422 10.69 13.64 7.12
N ARG A 423 11.27 12.44 7.21
CA ARG A 423 10.93 11.48 8.28
C ARG A 423 12.07 11.49 9.28
N ILE A 424 11.75 11.66 10.55
CA ILE A 424 12.75 11.84 11.61
C ILE A 424 12.67 10.67 12.58
N ASP A 425 13.80 10.18 13.05
CA ASP A 425 13.90 9.05 14.00
C ASP A 425 13.51 9.40 15.45
N PHE A 426 12.37 10.08 15.60
CA PHE A 426 11.79 10.41 16.90
C PHE A 426 11.50 9.15 17.72
N ASP A 427 11.97 9.14 18.97
CA ASP A 427 11.44 8.25 20.00
C ASP A 427 10.10 8.81 20.51
N LEU A 428 9.01 8.33 19.94
CA LEU A 428 7.63 8.72 20.32
C LEU A 428 7.02 7.77 21.35
N ILE A 429 7.85 6.95 22.02
CA ILE A 429 7.42 5.94 22.99
C ILE A 429 7.84 6.36 24.39
N SER A 430 9.11 6.71 24.59
CA SER A 430 9.60 7.09 25.91
C SER A 430 9.21 8.53 26.28
N ALA A 431 9.02 8.78 27.58
CA ALA A 431 8.71 10.14 28.06
C ALA A 431 9.82 11.16 27.70
N GLY A 432 11.09 10.74 27.74
CA GLY A 432 12.22 11.58 27.37
C GLY A 432 12.27 11.87 25.86
N GLY A 433 11.91 10.88 25.04
CA GLY A 433 11.78 11.02 23.59
C GLY A 433 10.65 11.95 23.19
N VAL A 434 9.47 11.81 23.79
CA VAL A 434 8.32 12.71 23.56
C VAL A 434 8.64 14.15 23.98
N ALA A 435 9.30 14.35 25.12
CA ALA A 435 9.74 15.69 25.53
C ALA A 435 10.77 16.30 24.56
N ARG A 436 11.64 15.48 23.95
CA ARG A 436 12.57 15.93 22.91
C ARG A 436 11.82 16.29 21.62
N PHE A 437 10.86 15.46 21.19
CA PHE A 437 9.99 15.75 20.05
C PHE A 437 9.29 17.11 20.18
N ARG A 438 8.76 17.42 21.37
CA ARG A 438 8.17 18.74 21.65
C ARG A 438 9.17 19.88 21.48
N ARG A 439 10.31 19.83 22.18
CA ARG A 439 11.34 20.89 22.09
C ARG A 439 11.84 21.09 20.66
N PHE A 440 12.12 19.99 19.95
CA PHE A 440 12.53 20.05 18.56
C PHE A 440 11.47 20.71 17.67
N SER A 441 10.19 20.34 17.82
CA SER A 441 9.11 20.92 17.02
C SER A 441 8.93 22.42 17.28
N GLU A 442 9.09 22.84 18.54
CA GLU A 442 9.05 24.23 18.96
C GLU A 442 10.20 25.06 18.36
N GLU A 443 11.45 24.57 18.49
CA GLU A 443 12.64 25.24 17.95
C GLU A 443 12.66 25.25 16.42
N THR A 444 12.15 24.18 15.79
CA THR A 444 12.08 24.14 14.33
C THR A 444 10.99 25.08 13.80
N ALA A 445 9.90 25.32 14.56
CA ALA A 445 8.93 26.35 14.20
C ALA A 445 9.59 27.74 14.17
N ASP A 446 10.41 28.06 15.17
CA ASP A 446 11.16 29.32 15.20
C ASP A 446 12.12 29.42 14.01
N LEU A 447 12.79 28.31 13.66
CA LEU A 447 13.69 28.26 12.51
C LEU A 447 12.95 28.53 11.19
N VAL A 448 11.80 27.89 10.96
CA VAL A 448 10.99 28.12 9.76
C VAL A 448 10.53 29.58 9.68
N VAL A 449 10.08 30.16 10.79
CA VAL A 449 9.67 31.57 10.85
C VAL A 449 10.84 32.53 10.61
N ALA A 450 12.02 32.24 11.16
CA ALA A 450 13.24 33.00 10.88
C ALA A 450 13.62 32.96 9.38
N HIS A 451 13.28 31.86 8.71
CA HIS A 451 13.39 31.72 7.26
C HIS A 451 12.23 32.33 6.46
N GLY A 452 11.30 33.01 7.12
CA GLY A 452 10.13 33.65 6.52
C GLY A 452 9.11 32.66 5.99
N GLY A 453 9.10 31.44 6.53
CA GLY A 453 8.31 30.31 6.05
C GLY A 453 6.95 30.11 6.74
N SER A 454 6.31 29.01 6.35
CA SER A 454 5.04 28.47 6.83
C SER A 454 5.29 27.10 7.45
N LEU A 455 4.65 26.83 8.60
CA LEU A 455 4.81 25.56 9.31
C LEU A 455 4.26 24.37 8.51
N SER A 456 3.25 24.60 7.67
CA SER A 456 2.74 23.66 6.68
C SER A 456 2.64 24.29 5.28
N GLY A 457 3.10 23.54 4.28
CA GLY A 457 3.03 23.85 2.86
C GLY A 457 2.03 22.99 2.07
N GLU A 458 1.63 21.82 2.55
CA GLU A 458 0.73 20.89 1.86
C GLU A 458 -0.25 20.14 2.77
N HIS A 459 0.21 19.75 3.96
CA HIS A 459 -0.43 18.71 4.75
C HIS A 459 -1.43 19.22 5.79
N GLY A 460 -1.60 20.54 5.91
CA GLY A 460 -2.37 21.19 6.97
C GLY A 460 -1.60 21.23 8.29
N ASP A 461 -2.13 21.95 9.28
CA ASP A 461 -1.52 22.02 10.61
C ASP A 461 -1.92 20.84 11.49
N GLY A 462 -3.18 20.42 11.42
CA GLY A 462 -3.73 19.34 12.24
C GLY A 462 -3.48 19.53 13.74
N GLN A 463 -3.27 18.42 14.43
CA GLN A 463 -2.74 18.43 15.79
C GLN A 463 -1.21 18.61 15.80
N ALA A 464 -0.52 18.26 14.70
CA ALA A 464 0.94 18.30 14.61
C ALA A 464 1.54 19.70 14.80
N ARG A 465 0.85 20.74 14.29
CA ARG A 465 1.43 22.08 14.18
C ARG A 465 0.51 23.19 14.67
N ALA A 466 -0.79 22.96 14.83
CA ALA A 466 -1.73 24.04 15.13
C ALA A 466 -1.40 24.76 16.46
N GLU A 467 -0.90 24.03 17.48
CA GLU A 467 -0.42 24.61 18.74
C GLU A 467 0.70 25.65 18.53
N LEU A 468 1.48 25.50 17.46
CA LEU A 468 2.66 26.31 17.16
C LEU A 468 2.35 27.54 16.28
N LEU A 469 1.12 27.68 15.79
CA LEU A 469 0.71 28.83 14.97
C LEU A 469 0.98 30.21 15.60
N PRO A 470 0.91 30.42 16.93
CA PRO A 470 1.29 31.69 17.53
C PRO A 470 2.75 32.10 17.27
N ARG A 471 3.66 31.16 17.01
CA ARG A 471 5.06 31.45 16.64
C ARG A 471 5.15 32.10 15.25
N MET A 472 4.24 31.74 14.35
CA MET A 472 4.19 32.24 12.97
C MET A 472 3.36 33.52 12.84
N TYR A 473 2.18 33.54 13.46
CA TYR A 473 1.16 34.58 13.25
C TYR A 473 1.01 35.56 14.41
N GLY A 474 1.61 35.27 15.57
CA GLY A 474 1.33 35.98 16.81
C GLY A 474 -0.03 35.62 17.41
N SER A 475 -0.22 35.96 18.68
CA SER A 475 -1.43 35.62 19.43
C SER A 475 -2.69 36.32 18.94
N GLU A 476 -2.57 37.55 18.42
CA GLU A 476 -3.71 38.35 17.97
C GLU A 476 -4.37 37.76 16.72
N LEU A 477 -3.58 37.39 15.70
CA LEU A 477 -4.11 36.79 14.48
C LEU A 477 -4.64 35.37 14.74
N VAL A 478 -3.99 34.59 15.60
CA VAL A 478 -4.52 33.28 16.02
C VAL A 478 -5.84 33.42 16.79
N ALA A 479 -6.02 34.47 17.59
CA ALA A 479 -7.31 34.75 18.21
C ALA A 479 -8.41 35.05 17.17
N LEU A 480 -8.07 35.64 16.02
CA LEU A 480 -9.01 35.80 14.91
C LEU A 480 -9.38 34.46 14.27
N PHE A 481 -8.47 33.48 14.20
CA PHE A 481 -8.81 32.14 13.74
C PHE A 481 -9.88 31.48 14.62
N HIS A 482 -9.77 31.65 15.93
CA HIS A 482 -10.79 31.16 16.88
C HIS A 482 -12.14 31.84 16.64
N ARG A 483 -12.15 33.17 16.52
CA ARG A 483 -13.39 33.92 16.25
C ARG A 483 -14.00 33.59 14.90
N PHE A 484 -13.17 33.38 13.88
CA PHE A 484 -13.63 32.95 12.56
C PHE A 484 -14.32 31.59 12.66
N LYS A 485 -13.70 30.61 13.32
CA LYS A 485 -14.31 29.31 13.62
C LYS A 485 -15.65 29.46 14.35
N ASP A 486 -15.76 30.34 15.34
CA ASP A 486 -16.99 30.54 16.11
C ASP A 486 -18.16 31.11 15.28
N LEU A 487 -17.87 31.86 14.20
CA LEU A 487 -18.90 32.32 13.25
C LEU A 487 -19.44 31.19 12.36
N TRP A 488 -18.61 30.18 12.09
CA TRP A 488 -19.01 29.01 11.29
C TRP A 488 -19.67 27.92 12.12
N ASP A 489 -19.15 27.69 13.32
CA ASP A 489 -19.55 26.61 14.23
C ASP A 489 -19.50 27.10 15.70
N PRO A 490 -20.50 27.88 16.12
CA PRO A 490 -20.57 28.44 17.48
C PRO A 490 -20.71 27.37 18.56
N ASP A 491 -21.27 26.21 18.22
CA ASP A 491 -21.44 25.08 19.15
C ASP A 491 -20.15 24.25 19.27
N GLY A 492 -19.14 24.48 18.41
CA GLY A 492 -17.84 23.81 18.47
C GLY A 492 -17.87 22.32 18.14
N GLY A 493 -18.87 21.86 17.38
CA GLY A 493 -19.08 20.45 17.08
C GLY A 493 -18.22 19.87 15.95
N LEU A 494 -17.69 20.70 15.05
CA LEU A 494 -16.91 20.23 13.90
C LEU A 494 -15.41 20.17 14.21
N ASN A 495 -14.87 18.95 14.12
CA ASN A 495 -13.46 18.60 14.30
C ASN A 495 -12.74 19.34 15.45
N PRO A 496 -13.25 19.25 16.70
CA PRO A 496 -12.69 20.00 17.81
C PRO A 496 -11.25 19.58 18.13
N GLY A 497 -10.43 20.54 18.56
CA GLY A 497 -9.02 20.34 18.89
C GLY A 497 -8.08 20.35 17.69
N ILE A 498 -8.59 20.70 16.50
CA ILE A 498 -7.83 20.84 15.25
C ILE A 498 -7.91 22.29 14.77
N LEU A 499 -6.77 22.85 14.35
CA LEU A 499 -6.57 24.20 13.81
C LEU A 499 -6.96 25.37 14.75
N ALA A 500 -8.23 25.43 15.18
CA ALA A 500 -8.72 26.39 16.18
C ALA A 500 -8.83 25.72 17.56
N ARG A 501 -8.29 26.40 18.58
CA ARG A 501 -8.19 25.89 19.97
C ARG A 501 -7.61 24.46 19.97
N PRO A 502 -6.40 24.27 19.43
CA PRO A 502 -5.85 22.95 19.17
C PRO A 502 -5.49 22.21 20.45
N ALA A 503 -5.55 20.88 20.39
CA ALA A 503 -4.95 20.03 21.42
C ALA A 503 -3.41 20.15 21.39
N PRO A 504 -2.70 19.84 22.49
CA PRO A 504 -1.25 19.83 22.50
C PRO A 504 -0.66 18.88 21.45
N LEU A 505 0.44 19.28 20.82
CA LEU A 505 1.12 18.53 19.75
C LEU A 505 1.69 17.19 20.21
N ASP A 506 1.96 17.02 21.50
CA ASP A 506 2.49 15.78 22.09
C ASP A 506 1.42 14.95 22.83
N ALA A 507 0.16 15.40 22.79
CA ALA A 507 -0.97 14.61 23.28
C ALA A 507 -1.44 13.60 22.22
N ASN A 508 -2.15 12.56 22.64
CA ASN A 508 -2.80 11.59 21.73
C ASN A 508 -1.84 10.86 20.76
N LEU A 509 -0.56 10.72 21.10
CA LEU A 509 0.38 9.95 20.28
C LEU A 509 0.01 8.46 20.27
N ARG A 510 -0.10 7.86 19.09
CA ARG A 510 -0.61 6.50 18.86
C ARG A 510 0.26 5.39 19.46
N PHE A 511 1.45 5.70 19.95
CA PHE A 511 2.40 4.69 20.44
C PHE A 511 2.29 4.47 21.95
N ALA A 512 1.80 5.46 22.70
CA ALA A 512 1.71 5.42 24.16
C ALA A 512 0.77 4.34 24.71
N VAL A 513 -0.14 3.83 23.88
CA VAL A 513 -1.12 2.79 24.23
C VAL A 513 -0.59 1.37 24.01
N LEU A 514 0.52 1.22 23.27
CA LEU A 514 1.04 -0.10 22.93
C LEU A 514 1.84 -0.71 24.09
N PRO A 515 1.98 -2.05 24.13
CA PRO A 515 2.77 -2.71 25.16
C PRO A 515 4.22 -2.19 25.18
N GLY A 516 4.71 -1.81 26.37
CA GLY A 516 6.08 -1.32 26.56
C GLY A 516 7.17 -2.42 26.50
N ARG A 517 6.77 -3.68 26.27
CA ARG A 517 7.68 -4.83 26.10
C ARG A 517 7.16 -5.73 24.97
N PRO A 518 8.03 -6.48 24.29
CA PRO A 518 7.62 -7.45 23.29
C PRO A 518 6.60 -8.45 23.84
N VAL A 519 5.64 -8.82 23.00
CA VAL A 519 4.63 -9.84 23.31
C VAL A 519 5.13 -11.24 22.92
N ASP A 520 4.62 -12.29 23.59
CA ASP A 520 4.98 -13.67 23.28
C ASP A 520 4.56 -14.04 21.85
N VAL A 521 5.53 -14.49 21.05
CA VAL A 521 5.36 -14.79 19.62
C VAL A 521 6.11 -16.04 19.20
N GLU A 522 5.69 -16.63 18.08
CA GLU A 522 6.32 -17.83 17.51
C GLU A 522 7.30 -17.52 16.38
N PHE A 523 7.04 -16.48 15.58
CA PHE A 523 7.99 -15.96 14.59
C PHE A 523 9.04 -15.04 15.24
N GLY A 524 10.25 -15.02 14.68
CA GLY A 524 11.37 -14.27 15.22
C GLY A 524 11.42 -12.77 14.86
N TYR A 525 10.55 -12.28 13.96
CA TYR A 525 10.49 -10.88 13.49
C TYR A 525 11.87 -10.18 13.39
N PRO A 526 12.83 -10.72 12.64
CA PRO A 526 14.21 -10.26 12.69
C PRO A 526 14.38 -8.80 12.21
N GLN A 527 13.49 -8.30 11.35
CA GLN A 527 13.50 -6.91 10.89
C GLN A 527 12.89 -5.91 11.89
N ASP A 528 12.28 -6.40 12.96
CA ASP A 528 11.60 -5.60 13.98
C ASP A 528 12.09 -5.97 15.40
N GLY A 529 13.32 -6.51 15.51
CA GLY A 529 13.97 -6.83 16.79
C GLY A 529 13.27 -7.92 17.61
N GLY A 530 12.48 -8.79 16.98
CA GLY A 530 11.66 -9.79 17.68
C GLY A 530 10.36 -9.24 18.26
N ASP A 531 10.01 -7.98 17.98
CA ASP A 531 8.80 -7.34 18.50
C ASP A 531 7.67 -7.30 17.47
N PHE A 532 6.59 -8.04 17.75
CA PHE A 532 5.37 -7.99 16.94
C PHE A 532 4.66 -6.64 17.00
N ALA A 533 4.76 -5.89 18.10
CA ALA A 533 4.20 -4.54 18.15
C ALA A 533 4.95 -3.61 17.19
N GLY A 534 6.28 -3.70 17.13
CA GLY A 534 7.12 -3.07 16.10
C GLY A 534 6.71 -3.47 14.69
N ALA A 535 6.50 -4.76 14.44
CA ALA A 535 6.03 -5.26 13.14
C ALA A 535 4.66 -4.67 12.73
N VAL A 536 3.69 -4.61 13.66
CA VAL A 536 2.37 -4.00 13.42
C VAL A 536 2.48 -2.50 13.16
N ARG A 537 3.35 -1.79 13.89
CA ARG A 537 3.60 -0.34 13.74
C ARG A 537 4.26 0.05 12.42
N ARG A 538 4.81 -0.90 11.64
CA ARG A 538 5.31 -0.64 10.28
C ARG A 538 4.27 0.08 9.42
N CYS A 539 2.98 -0.23 9.60
CA CYS A 539 1.94 0.44 8.84
C CYS A 539 1.76 1.90 9.30
N VAL A 540 2.36 2.83 8.55
CA VAL A 540 2.26 4.27 8.84
C VAL A 540 0.93 4.92 8.43
N GLY A 541 0.07 4.22 7.69
CA GLY A 541 -1.29 4.70 7.37
C GLY A 541 -1.49 5.34 5.98
N VAL A 542 -0.45 5.42 5.13
CA VAL A 542 -0.46 6.03 3.76
C VAL A 542 -1.44 5.41 2.75
N ALA A 543 -2.07 4.29 3.12
CA ALA A 543 -3.20 3.71 2.41
C ALA A 543 -2.95 3.25 0.96
N LYS A 544 -1.70 2.95 0.57
CA LYS A 544 -1.38 2.35 -0.74
C LYS A 544 -2.13 1.02 -1.01
N CYS A 545 -2.64 0.38 0.04
CA CYS A 545 -3.48 -0.81 -0.06
C CYS A 545 -4.96 -0.54 -0.36
N ARG A 546 -5.40 0.74 -0.40
CA ARG A 546 -6.76 1.17 -0.71
C ARG A 546 -6.89 1.71 -2.14
N THR A 547 -6.35 0.98 -3.11
CA THR A 547 -6.60 1.30 -4.53
C THR A 547 -7.83 0.56 -5.01
N THR A 548 -8.53 1.10 -6.01
CA THR A 548 -9.67 0.46 -6.69
C THR A 548 -9.22 -0.54 -7.75
N GLU A 549 -8.01 -0.36 -8.28
CA GLU A 549 -7.40 -1.24 -9.28
C GLU A 549 -5.97 -1.63 -8.88
N ALA A 550 -5.49 -2.79 -9.32
CA ALA A 550 -4.07 -3.11 -9.29
C ALA A 550 -3.31 -2.17 -10.22
N SER A 551 -2.08 -1.81 -9.85
CA SER A 551 -1.16 -1.04 -10.71
C SER A 551 -0.02 -1.95 -11.17
N GLY A 552 0.28 -1.93 -12.48
CA GLY A 552 1.38 -2.72 -13.07
C GLY A 552 1.33 -4.20 -12.69
N ALA A 553 2.42 -4.76 -12.17
CA ALA A 553 2.50 -6.15 -11.71
C ALA A 553 2.04 -6.34 -10.24
N GLY A 554 1.63 -5.27 -9.54
CA GLY A 554 1.31 -5.30 -8.11
C GLY A 554 0.19 -6.28 -7.74
N VAL A 555 0.27 -6.81 -6.52
CA VAL A 555 -0.68 -7.77 -5.95
C VAL A 555 -1.51 -7.12 -4.84
N MET A 556 -0.89 -6.34 -3.95
CA MET A 556 -1.54 -5.74 -2.77
C MET A 556 -2.65 -4.75 -3.17
N CYS A 557 -3.85 -4.76 -2.56
CA CYS A 557 -4.45 -5.71 -1.63
C CYS A 557 -5.75 -6.25 -2.26
N PRO A 558 -5.79 -7.51 -2.72
CA PRO A 558 -6.86 -7.96 -3.61
C PRO A 558 -8.21 -8.09 -2.89
N SER A 559 -8.21 -8.43 -1.59
CA SER A 559 -9.43 -8.50 -0.79
C SER A 559 -10.10 -7.14 -0.60
N PHE A 560 -9.31 -6.06 -0.47
CA PHE A 560 -9.87 -4.70 -0.41
C PHE A 560 -10.55 -4.36 -1.74
N ARG A 561 -9.88 -4.58 -2.87
CA ARG A 561 -10.46 -4.31 -4.20
C ARG A 561 -11.72 -5.12 -4.47
N ALA A 562 -11.76 -6.36 -4.01
CA ALA A 562 -12.92 -7.21 -4.15
C ALA A 562 -14.13 -6.78 -3.27
N THR A 563 -13.89 -6.12 -2.13
CA THR A 563 -14.96 -5.85 -1.13
C THR A 563 -15.26 -4.37 -0.93
N GLY A 564 -14.34 -3.47 -1.23
CA GLY A 564 -14.40 -2.04 -0.89
C GLY A 564 -14.25 -1.72 0.60
N GLU A 565 -14.14 -2.73 1.47
CA GLU A 565 -14.19 -2.55 2.93
C GLU A 565 -12.81 -2.37 3.54
N GLU A 566 -12.65 -1.32 4.37
CA GLU A 566 -11.36 -0.97 4.98
C GLU A 566 -10.77 -2.11 5.82
N ALA A 567 -11.61 -2.89 6.50
CA ALA A 567 -11.18 -4.06 7.29
C ALA A 567 -10.37 -5.07 6.46
N HIS A 568 -10.60 -5.12 5.14
CA HIS A 568 -9.93 -6.05 4.23
C HIS A 568 -8.74 -5.44 3.51
N SER A 569 -8.31 -4.23 3.87
CA SER A 569 -7.04 -3.63 3.43
C SER A 569 -5.90 -4.02 4.37
N THR A 570 -4.66 -3.93 3.89
CA THR A 570 -3.48 -4.12 4.75
C THR A 570 -3.48 -3.13 5.92
N ARG A 571 -3.90 -1.88 5.66
CA ARG A 571 -3.98 -0.81 6.67
C ARG A 571 -5.05 -1.11 7.71
N GLY A 572 -6.24 -1.52 7.30
CA GLY A 572 -7.31 -1.86 8.24
C GLY A 572 -6.92 -3.00 9.18
N ARG A 573 -6.32 -4.07 8.63
CA ARG A 573 -5.81 -5.19 9.44
C ARG A 573 -4.71 -4.76 10.40
N ALA A 574 -3.79 -3.91 9.97
CA ALA A 574 -2.75 -3.37 10.84
C ALA A 574 -3.34 -2.51 11.97
N ARG A 575 -4.38 -1.70 11.70
CA ARG A 575 -5.10 -0.93 12.74
C ARG A 575 -5.82 -1.84 13.73
N LEU A 576 -6.51 -2.88 13.26
CA LEU A 576 -7.16 -3.84 14.15
C LEU A 576 -6.14 -4.59 15.02
N LEU A 577 -5.00 -5.00 14.46
CA LEU A 577 -3.90 -5.59 15.24
C LEU A 577 -3.30 -4.58 16.24
N HIS A 578 -3.18 -3.32 15.86
CA HIS A 578 -2.71 -2.25 16.75
C HIS A 578 -3.66 -2.08 17.93
N GLU A 579 -4.97 -1.96 17.67
CA GLU A 579 -5.99 -1.80 18.71
C GLU A 579 -6.15 -3.06 19.58
N MET A 580 -5.89 -4.25 19.02
CA MET A 580 -5.80 -5.50 19.78
C MET A 580 -4.62 -5.51 20.75
N LEU A 581 -3.46 -4.99 20.34
CA LEU A 581 -2.28 -4.86 21.20
C LEU A 581 -2.47 -3.77 22.26
N ALA A 582 -3.17 -2.69 21.89
CA ALA A 582 -3.53 -1.61 22.80
C ALA A 582 -4.57 -2.04 23.85
N GLY A 583 -5.51 -2.93 23.51
CA GLY A 583 -6.43 -3.54 24.48
C GLY A 583 -7.55 -2.63 25.00
N GLU A 584 -7.69 -1.40 24.48
CA GLU A 584 -8.72 -0.44 24.93
C GLU A 584 -10.05 -0.61 24.18
N ILE A 585 -10.00 -0.77 22.86
CA ILE A 585 -11.18 -0.94 22.00
C ILE A 585 -11.41 -2.42 21.70
N ILE A 586 -10.35 -3.13 21.33
CA ILE A 586 -10.37 -4.57 21.08
C ILE A 586 -9.80 -5.25 22.33
N THR A 587 -10.69 -5.62 23.24
CA THR A 587 -10.33 -6.03 24.61
C THR A 587 -9.92 -7.51 24.72
N ASP A 588 -10.35 -8.35 23.79
CA ASP A 588 -10.11 -9.80 23.85
C ASP A 588 -8.71 -10.24 23.39
N GLY A 589 -7.84 -9.29 23.03
CA GLY A 589 -6.47 -9.55 22.58
C GLY A 589 -6.43 -10.60 21.47
N TRP A 590 -5.57 -11.61 21.59
CA TRP A 590 -5.47 -12.72 20.64
C TRP A 590 -6.78 -13.49 20.39
N ARG A 591 -7.78 -13.38 21.28
CA ARG A 591 -9.09 -14.04 21.14
C ARG A 591 -10.13 -13.20 20.38
N SER A 592 -9.80 -11.95 20.05
CA SER A 592 -10.71 -11.02 19.36
C SER A 592 -11.29 -11.59 18.06
N GLU A 593 -12.58 -11.37 17.88
CA GLU A 593 -13.30 -11.79 16.67
C GLU A 593 -13.15 -10.76 15.55
N GLU A 594 -13.04 -9.49 15.90
CA GLU A 594 -12.84 -8.36 14.98
C GLU A 594 -11.56 -8.53 14.15
N VAL A 595 -10.46 -8.92 14.82
CA VAL A 595 -9.18 -9.18 14.15
C VAL A 595 -9.24 -10.47 13.35
N ARG A 596 -9.87 -11.52 13.89
CA ARG A 596 -10.08 -12.79 13.18
C ARG A 596 -10.80 -12.56 11.86
N ASP A 597 -11.91 -11.84 11.88
CA ASP A 597 -12.78 -11.63 10.71
C ASP A 597 -12.07 -10.83 9.62
N ALA A 598 -11.33 -9.77 10.00
CA ALA A 598 -10.54 -9.01 9.04
C ALA A 598 -9.40 -9.84 8.41
N LEU A 599 -8.75 -10.70 9.20
CA LEU A 599 -7.69 -11.59 8.73
C LEU A 599 -8.22 -12.80 7.96
N ASP A 600 -9.47 -13.19 8.14
CA ASP A 600 -10.08 -14.32 7.44
C ASP A 600 -10.00 -14.11 5.92
N LEU A 601 -10.36 -12.90 5.46
CA LEU A 601 -10.24 -12.47 4.07
C LEU A 601 -8.82 -12.07 3.63
N CYS A 602 -7.79 -12.26 4.46
CA CYS A 602 -6.40 -12.13 4.01
C CYS A 602 -5.97 -13.42 3.30
N LEU A 603 -5.58 -13.30 2.02
CA LEU A 603 -5.22 -14.44 1.17
C LEU A 603 -3.87 -15.09 1.52
N SER A 604 -3.09 -14.52 2.44
CA SER A 604 -1.71 -14.94 2.71
C SER A 604 -0.81 -14.94 1.46
N CYS A 605 -1.01 -14.00 0.54
CA CYS A 605 -0.25 -13.92 -0.72
C CYS A 605 1.12 -13.26 -0.61
N LYS A 606 1.45 -12.68 0.57
CA LYS A 606 2.64 -11.85 0.85
C LYS A 606 2.83 -10.62 -0.05
N GLY A 607 1.88 -10.25 -0.91
CA GLY A 607 2.00 -9.08 -1.80
C GLY A 607 2.29 -7.76 -1.07
N CYS A 608 1.73 -7.58 0.14
CA CYS A 608 2.03 -6.41 0.96
C CYS A 608 3.49 -6.32 1.44
N ARG A 609 4.25 -7.43 1.43
CA ARG A 609 5.66 -7.45 1.81
C ARG A 609 6.53 -6.70 0.80
N SER A 610 6.17 -6.73 -0.48
CA SER A 610 6.90 -6.07 -1.56
C SER A 610 6.22 -4.81 -2.10
N ASP A 611 4.90 -4.78 -2.17
CA ASP A 611 4.15 -3.66 -2.75
C ASP A 611 3.92 -2.51 -1.76
N CYS A 612 3.96 -2.79 -0.46
CA CYS A 612 3.88 -1.77 0.57
C CYS A 612 5.28 -1.18 0.79
N PRO A 613 5.45 0.16 0.73
CA PRO A 613 6.76 0.79 0.87
C PRO A 613 7.42 0.53 2.23
N VAL A 614 6.63 0.17 3.24
CA VAL A 614 7.10 -0.15 4.60
C VAL A 614 7.22 -1.66 4.84
N GLY A 615 7.05 -2.51 3.82
CA GLY A 615 7.33 -3.96 3.90
C GLY A 615 6.49 -4.76 4.90
N VAL A 616 5.19 -4.44 5.05
CA VAL A 616 4.28 -5.17 5.96
C VAL A 616 4.12 -6.63 5.51
N ASP A 617 4.35 -7.61 6.39
CA ASP A 617 4.04 -9.02 6.12
C ASP A 617 2.76 -9.49 6.83
N MET A 618 1.62 -9.07 6.29
CA MET A 618 0.31 -9.45 6.83
C MET A 618 0.04 -10.97 6.77
N ALA A 619 0.76 -11.72 5.92
CA ALA A 619 0.61 -13.17 5.88
C ALA A 619 1.24 -13.81 7.13
N THR A 620 2.43 -13.35 7.53
CA THR A 620 3.06 -13.74 8.79
C THR A 620 2.22 -13.29 9.99
N TYR A 621 1.69 -12.06 9.98
CA TYR A 621 0.87 -11.56 11.09
C TYR A 621 -0.42 -12.37 11.25
N LYS A 622 -1.06 -12.76 10.13
CA LYS A 622 -2.19 -13.68 10.14
C LYS A 622 -1.82 -15.02 10.77
N ALA A 623 -0.70 -15.61 10.35
CA ALA A 623 -0.28 -16.92 10.85
C ALA A 623 0.00 -16.90 12.36
N GLU A 624 0.67 -15.85 12.86
CA GLU A 624 0.90 -15.60 14.28
C GLU A 624 -0.41 -15.45 15.05
N PHE A 625 -1.29 -14.55 14.59
CA PHE A 625 -2.59 -14.35 15.23
C PHE A 625 -3.41 -15.64 15.29
N LEU A 626 -3.53 -16.39 14.19
CA LEU A 626 -4.27 -17.66 14.14
C LEU A 626 -3.62 -18.76 14.99
N HIS A 627 -2.33 -18.66 15.30
CA HIS A 627 -1.69 -19.57 16.25
C HIS A 627 -2.24 -19.33 17.65
N HIS A 628 -2.16 -18.10 18.14
CA HIS A 628 -2.64 -17.72 19.47
C HIS A 628 -4.15 -17.80 19.60
N HIS A 629 -4.90 -17.29 18.62
CA HIS A 629 -6.36 -17.25 18.63
C HIS A 629 -6.99 -18.64 18.81
N TYR A 630 -6.37 -19.66 18.21
CA TYR A 630 -6.86 -21.04 18.25
C TYR A 630 -6.10 -21.94 19.22
N ARG A 631 -5.20 -21.39 20.06
CA ARG A 631 -4.53 -22.16 21.11
C ARG A 631 -5.57 -22.62 22.14
N GLY A 632 -5.74 -23.94 22.25
CA GLY A 632 -6.77 -24.54 23.11
C GLY A 632 -8.21 -24.40 22.60
N ARG A 633 -8.44 -23.98 21.34
CA ARG A 633 -9.77 -23.81 20.74
C ARG A 633 -9.94 -24.68 19.48
N LEU A 634 -11.20 -24.97 19.14
CA LEU A 634 -11.55 -25.62 17.89
C LEU A 634 -11.28 -24.69 16.71
N ARG A 635 -10.63 -25.23 15.67
CA ARG A 635 -10.38 -24.52 14.41
C ARG A 635 -11.51 -24.77 13.41
N PRO A 636 -11.70 -23.91 12.41
CA PRO A 636 -12.52 -24.20 11.24
C PRO A 636 -12.15 -25.54 10.61
N ALA A 637 -13.14 -26.28 10.10
CA ALA A 637 -12.92 -27.58 9.46
C ALA A 637 -11.90 -27.49 8.32
N ALA A 638 -11.94 -26.39 7.57
CA ALA A 638 -10.99 -26.01 6.53
C ALA A 638 -9.53 -26.03 7.01
N HIS A 639 -9.23 -25.56 8.23
CA HIS A 639 -7.88 -25.57 8.79
C HIS A 639 -7.36 -27.00 9.04
N TYR A 640 -8.26 -27.95 9.36
CA TYR A 640 -7.88 -29.36 9.52
C TYR A 640 -7.75 -30.08 8.17
N ALA A 641 -8.68 -29.83 7.24
CA ALA A 641 -8.68 -30.46 5.92
C ALA A 641 -7.52 -29.95 5.05
N MET A 642 -7.35 -28.64 4.95
CA MET A 642 -6.34 -28.01 4.11
C MET A 642 -5.02 -27.79 4.84
N GLY A 643 -5.04 -27.39 6.11
CA GLY A 643 -3.81 -27.18 6.86
C GLY A 643 -2.99 -28.46 7.06
N ARG A 644 -3.68 -29.62 7.16
CA ARG A 644 -3.05 -30.95 7.23
C ARG A 644 -3.09 -31.71 5.90
N LEU A 645 -3.36 -31.01 4.78
CA LEU A 645 -3.45 -31.59 3.44
C LEU A 645 -2.26 -32.50 3.07
N PRO A 646 -0.98 -32.16 3.37
CA PRO A 646 0.13 -33.06 3.06
C PRO A 646 0.02 -34.44 3.73
N ARG A 647 -0.58 -34.50 4.93
CA ARG A 647 -0.84 -35.77 5.62
C ARG A 647 -1.97 -36.54 4.94
N TRP A 648 -3.07 -35.87 4.62
CA TRP A 648 -4.23 -36.50 3.98
C TRP A 648 -3.90 -37.03 2.59
N LEU A 649 -3.18 -36.26 1.76
CA LEU A 649 -2.79 -36.70 0.41
C LEU A 649 -1.85 -37.89 0.45
N ARG A 650 -0.93 -37.96 1.42
CA ARG A 650 -0.06 -39.13 1.60
C ARG A 650 -0.84 -40.40 1.94
N LEU A 651 -1.89 -40.27 2.76
CA LEU A 651 -2.78 -41.39 3.12
C LEU A 651 -3.72 -41.76 1.98
N ALA A 652 -4.16 -40.77 1.19
CA ALA A 652 -5.09 -40.96 0.08
C ALA A 652 -4.42 -41.51 -1.19
N ALA A 653 -3.13 -41.25 -1.40
CA ALA A 653 -2.41 -41.61 -2.63
C ALA A 653 -2.51 -43.11 -3.03
N PRO A 654 -2.42 -44.10 -2.10
CA PRO A 654 -2.64 -45.51 -2.46
C PRO A 654 -4.07 -45.82 -2.93
N LEU A 655 -5.05 -44.99 -2.54
CA LEU A 655 -6.47 -45.13 -2.85
C LEU A 655 -6.95 -44.12 -3.90
N ALA A 656 -6.04 -43.51 -4.68
CA ALA A 656 -6.38 -42.45 -5.62
C ALA A 656 -7.49 -42.83 -6.61
N ARG A 657 -7.44 -44.05 -7.18
CA ARG A 657 -8.47 -44.53 -8.13
C ARG A 657 -9.88 -44.59 -7.52
N PRO A 658 -10.13 -45.33 -6.43
CA PRO A 658 -11.46 -45.37 -5.82
C PRO A 658 -11.89 -44.00 -5.28
N LEU A 659 -10.99 -43.21 -4.71
CA LEU A 659 -11.33 -41.87 -4.20
C LEU A 659 -11.73 -40.90 -5.31
N ASN A 660 -11.03 -40.92 -6.46
CA ASN A 660 -11.41 -40.13 -7.63
C ASN A 660 -12.78 -40.56 -8.20
N ALA A 661 -13.10 -41.85 -8.17
CA ALA A 661 -14.41 -42.35 -8.61
C ALA A 661 -15.53 -41.88 -7.66
N LEU A 662 -15.31 -41.96 -6.35
CA LEU A 662 -16.25 -41.48 -5.34
C LEU A 662 -16.45 -39.96 -5.42
N ALA A 663 -15.39 -39.20 -5.69
CA ALA A 663 -15.46 -37.74 -5.83
C ALA A 663 -16.30 -37.27 -7.04
N ARG A 664 -16.57 -38.14 -8.02
CA ARG A 664 -17.48 -37.84 -9.14
C ARG A 664 -18.96 -37.95 -8.76
N LEU A 665 -19.28 -38.66 -7.67
CA LEU A 665 -20.65 -38.80 -7.19
C LEU A 665 -21.06 -37.53 -6.42
N ARG A 666 -21.91 -36.70 -7.05
CA ARG A 666 -22.29 -35.37 -6.54
C ARG A 666 -22.71 -35.35 -5.06
N PRO A 667 -23.56 -36.27 -4.55
CA PRO A 667 -23.96 -36.23 -3.13
C PRO A 667 -22.79 -36.48 -2.17
N LEU A 668 -21.90 -37.43 -2.52
CA LEU A 668 -20.73 -37.75 -1.69
C LEU A 668 -19.71 -36.61 -1.71
N ALA A 669 -19.47 -36.03 -2.88
CA ALA A 669 -18.58 -34.88 -3.01
C ALA A 669 -19.12 -33.65 -2.24
N ALA A 670 -20.43 -33.40 -2.30
CA ALA A 670 -21.06 -32.32 -1.55
C ALA A 670 -20.95 -32.53 -0.02
N LEU A 671 -21.18 -33.75 0.45
CA LEU A 671 -21.01 -34.10 1.86
C LEU A 671 -19.54 -33.95 2.31
N ALA A 672 -18.59 -34.47 1.52
CA ALA A 672 -17.17 -34.35 1.81
C ALA A 672 -16.71 -32.88 1.89
N LYS A 673 -17.14 -32.05 0.93
CA LYS A 673 -16.85 -30.60 0.93
C LYS A 673 -17.42 -29.91 2.15
N ARG A 674 -18.69 -30.19 2.49
CA ARG A 674 -19.35 -29.62 3.68
C ARG A 674 -18.60 -29.98 4.96
N LEU A 675 -18.21 -31.25 5.15
CA LEU A 675 -17.47 -31.71 6.33
C LEU A 675 -16.04 -31.15 6.38
N ALA A 676 -15.41 -30.94 5.23
CA ALA A 676 -14.08 -30.37 5.12
C ALA A 676 -14.04 -28.83 5.21
N GLY A 677 -15.19 -28.16 5.28
CA GLY A 677 -15.27 -26.69 5.24
C GLY A 677 -14.89 -26.10 3.88
N ILE A 678 -15.07 -26.86 2.80
CA ILE A 678 -14.78 -26.42 1.42
C ILE A 678 -16.02 -25.77 0.81
N ALA A 679 -15.83 -24.68 0.07
CA ALA A 679 -16.89 -23.99 -0.66
C ALA A 679 -17.63 -24.95 -1.62
N PRO A 680 -18.97 -24.96 -1.63
CA PRO A 680 -19.75 -25.94 -2.40
C PRO A 680 -19.57 -25.80 -3.91
N GLU A 681 -19.17 -24.64 -4.41
CA GLU A 681 -18.88 -24.35 -5.82
C GLU A 681 -17.57 -25.00 -6.29
N ARG A 682 -16.65 -25.32 -5.37
CA ARG A 682 -15.34 -25.88 -5.71
C ARG A 682 -15.43 -27.33 -6.18
N THR A 683 -14.61 -27.63 -7.18
CA THR A 683 -14.30 -29.01 -7.57
C THR A 683 -13.16 -29.51 -6.71
N ILE A 684 -13.27 -30.75 -6.18
CA ILE A 684 -12.18 -31.40 -5.46
C ILE A 684 -11.09 -31.77 -6.48
N PRO A 685 -9.82 -31.34 -6.28
CA PRO A 685 -8.74 -31.70 -7.18
C PRO A 685 -8.57 -33.21 -7.33
N VAL A 686 -8.28 -33.66 -8.55
CA VAL A 686 -8.10 -35.08 -8.86
C VAL A 686 -6.77 -35.57 -8.29
N LEU A 687 -6.78 -36.71 -7.59
CA LEU A 687 -5.58 -37.34 -7.07
C LEU A 687 -4.82 -38.03 -8.20
N ALA A 688 -3.50 -37.89 -8.24
CA ALA A 688 -2.66 -38.60 -9.17
C ALA A 688 -2.68 -40.12 -8.88
N THR A 689 -3.03 -40.92 -9.89
CA THR A 689 -2.99 -42.40 -9.77
C THR A 689 -1.57 -42.95 -9.63
N GLU A 690 -0.59 -42.16 -10.04
CA GLU A 690 0.83 -42.42 -9.84
C GLU A 690 1.52 -41.12 -9.40
N THR A 691 2.06 -41.12 -8.19
CA THR A 691 2.75 -39.95 -7.64
C THR A 691 4.06 -39.68 -8.37
N TYR A 692 4.54 -38.43 -8.30
CA TYR A 692 5.80 -38.02 -8.93
C TYR A 692 6.98 -38.90 -8.45
N SER A 693 7.16 -39.06 -7.14
CA SER A 693 8.25 -39.85 -6.58
C SER A 693 8.18 -41.31 -7.02
N ARG A 694 6.98 -41.91 -7.11
CA ARG A 694 6.83 -43.29 -7.59
C ARG A 694 7.22 -43.43 -9.06
N TRP A 695 6.79 -42.48 -9.89
CA TRP A 695 7.16 -42.44 -11.30
C TRP A 695 8.68 -42.32 -11.48
N LEU A 696 9.34 -41.41 -10.73
CA LEU A 696 10.77 -41.16 -10.87
C LEU A 696 11.60 -42.38 -10.43
N LEU A 697 11.25 -43.00 -9.29
CA LEU A 697 11.91 -44.23 -8.83
C LEU A 697 11.78 -45.38 -9.84
N ARG A 698 10.62 -45.52 -10.48
CA ARG A 698 10.43 -46.53 -11.53
C ARG A 698 11.30 -46.23 -12.76
N ARG A 699 11.43 -44.96 -13.14
CA ARG A 699 12.26 -44.51 -14.28
C ARG A 699 13.76 -44.73 -14.04
N GLN A 700 14.22 -44.51 -12.81
CA GLN A 700 15.64 -44.66 -12.43
C GLN A 700 16.09 -46.13 -12.36
N GLY A 701 15.18 -47.06 -12.05
CA GLY A 701 15.49 -48.49 -11.92
C GLY A 701 16.24 -48.86 -10.64
N LYS A 702 16.38 -50.15 -10.36
CA LYS A 702 17.19 -50.64 -9.22
C LYS A 702 18.67 -50.61 -9.63
N GLY A 703 19.43 -49.59 -9.24
CA GLY A 703 20.89 -49.56 -9.44
C GLY A 703 21.52 -48.24 -9.90
N THR A 704 20.80 -47.13 -9.93
CA THR A 704 21.38 -45.81 -10.23
C THR A 704 22.48 -45.48 -9.22
N ARG A 705 23.75 -45.53 -9.66
CA ARG A 705 24.91 -45.19 -8.83
C ARG A 705 25.20 -43.70 -8.93
N ILE A 706 25.14 -43.00 -7.80
CA ILE A 706 25.58 -41.61 -7.68
C ILE A 706 27.09 -41.64 -7.54
N LEU A 707 27.81 -41.28 -8.61
CA LEU A 707 29.28 -41.34 -8.66
C LEU A 707 29.94 -40.05 -8.17
N SER A 708 29.21 -38.92 -8.17
CA SER A 708 29.63 -37.62 -7.62
C SER A 708 28.40 -36.76 -7.33
N SER A 709 28.49 -35.89 -6.32
CA SER A 709 27.50 -34.86 -6.03
C SER A 709 27.27 -33.94 -7.23
N ASP A 710 28.35 -33.57 -7.94
CA ASP A 710 28.37 -32.52 -8.97
C ASP A 710 27.58 -32.87 -10.23
N ARG A 711 27.06 -34.10 -10.30
CA ARG A 711 26.24 -34.60 -11.41
C ARG A 711 24.76 -34.72 -11.05
N VAL A 712 24.32 -34.12 -9.95
CA VAL A 712 22.96 -34.26 -9.43
C VAL A 712 22.21 -32.93 -9.36
N VAL A 713 20.89 -32.98 -9.58
CA VAL A 713 19.94 -31.90 -9.26
C VAL A 713 18.95 -32.40 -8.22
N ALA A 714 18.77 -31.66 -7.12
CA ALA A 714 17.74 -31.94 -6.13
C ALA A 714 16.44 -31.21 -6.52
N LEU A 715 15.45 -31.97 -7.00
CA LEU A 715 14.14 -31.42 -7.37
C LEU A 715 13.11 -31.66 -6.26
N TRP A 716 12.69 -30.60 -5.60
CA TRP A 716 11.70 -30.62 -4.53
C TRP A 716 10.35 -31.11 -5.03
N ALA A 717 9.92 -32.26 -4.53
CA ALA A 717 8.57 -32.79 -4.72
C ALA A 717 7.62 -32.11 -3.73
N ASP A 718 7.12 -30.92 -4.06
CA ASP A 718 6.10 -30.25 -3.24
C ASP A 718 4.81 -31.09 -3.18
N THR A 719 3.95 -30.77 -2.21
CA THR A 719 2.74 -31.56 -1.93
C THR A 719 1.80 -31.66 -3.13
N PHE A 720 1.71 -30.60 -3.94
CA PHE A 720 0.80 -30.54 -5.08
C PHE A 720 1.39 -31.29 -6.29
N THR A 721 2.66 -31.07 -6.61
CA THR A 721 3.38 -31.83 -7.64
C THR A 721 3.44 -33.33 -7.31
N GLU A 722 3.64 -33.70 -6.05
CA GLU A 722 3.71 -35.13 -5.67
C GLU A 722 2.37 -35.84 -5.86
N HIS A 723 1.27 -35.24 -5.42
CA HIS A 723 -0.01 -35.95 -5.23
C HIS A 723 -1.15 -35.53 -6.16
N LEU A 724 -1.11 -34.34 -6.75
CA LEU A 724 -2.22 -33.80 -7.56
C LEU A 724 -1.81 -33.59 -9.02
N TYR A 725 -0.64 -33.01 -9.27
CA TYR A 725 -0.19 -32.69 -10.63
C TYR A 725 1.28 -33.09 -10.91
N PRO A 726 1.61 -34.39 -10.96
CA PRO A 726 2.97 -34.87 -11.24
C PRO A 726 3.54 -34.49 -12.60
N GLN A 727 2.70 -34.04 -13.54
CA GLN A 727 3.07 -33.71 -14.92
C GLN A 727 4.14 -32.61 -14.95
N ALA A 728 4.00 -31.56 -14.12
CA ALA A 728 4.99 -30.50 -13.99
C ALA A 728 6.35 -31.05 -13.52
N GLY A 729 6.36 -31.93 -12.51
CA GLY A 729 7.58 -32.57 -12.02
C GLY A 729 8.24 -33.47 -13.07
N ARG A 730 7.45 -34.24 -13.82
CA ARG A 730 7.95 -35.09 -14.92
C ARG A 730 8.60 -34.26 -16.02
N ALA A 731 7.98 -33.15 -16.39
CA ALA A 731 8.50 -32.23 -17.38
C ALA A 731 9.80 -31.56 -16.91
N ALA A 732 9.81 -31.06 -15.67
CA ALA A 732 11.01 -30.47 -15.07
C ALA A 732 12.19 -31.45 -15.06
N VAL A 733 11.96 -32.73 -14.70
CA VAL A 733 13.01 -33.76 -14.77
C VAL A 733 13.59 -33.88 -16.18
N ARG A 734 12.74 -33.96 -17.21
CA ARG A 734 13.20 -34.09 -18.60
C ARG A 734 14.05 -32.91 -19.03
N VAL A 735 13.61 -31.68 -18.71
CA VAL A 735 14.34 -30.47 -19.11
C VAL A 735 15.65 -30.35 -18.33
N LEU A 736 15.62 -30.49 -17.00
CA LEU A 736 16.82 -30.35 -16.16
C LEU A 736 17.90 -31.35 -16.58
N GLU A 737 17.56 -32.62 -16.75
CA GLU A 737 18.54 -33.64 -17.18
C GLU A 737 19.11 -33.36 -18.56
N ARG A 738 18.28 -32.85 -19.48
CA ARG A 738 18.70 -32.56 -20.86
C ARG A 738 19.55 -31.29 -20.95
N ALA A 739 19.16 -30.24 -20.24
CA ALA A 739 19.80 -28.94 -20.27
C ALA A 739 21.14 -28.95 -19.53
N THR A 740 21.22 -29.61 -18.38
CA THR A 740 22.40 -29.54 -17.51
C THR A 740 23.28 -30.78 -17.59
N GLY A 741 22.81 -31.87 -18.21
CA GLY A 741 23.49 -33.18 -18.20
C GLY A 741 23.59 -33.84 -16.81
N ARG A 742 22.85 -33.33 -15.82
CA ARG A 742 22.84 -33.80 -14.43
C ARG A 742 21.65 -34.73 -14.21
N THR A 743 21.80 -35.74 -13.36
CA THR A 743 20.71 -36.65 -12.99
C THR A 743 19.82 -36.00 -11.94
N VAL A 744 18.51 -35.95 -12.17
CA VAL A 744 17.58 -35.43 -11.16
C VAL A 744 17.27 -36.52 -10.15
N LEU A 745 17.42 -36.19 -8.86
CA LEU A 745 17.05 -37.08 -7.76
C LEU A 745 15.87 -36.49 -6.98
N PRO A 746 14.93 -37.34 -6.51
CA PRO A 746 13.98 -36.90 -5.53
C PRO A 746 14.71 -36.70 -4.20
N PRO A 747 14.39 -35.65 -3.44
CA PRO A 747 14.91 -35.53 -2.09
C PRO A 747 14.33 -36.67 -1.22
N PRO A 748 14.88 -36.91 -0.01
CA PRO A 748 14.41 -37.97 0.87
C PRO A 748 12.89 -37.95 1.07
N ARG A 749 12.29 -39.11 1.29
CA ARG A 749 10.83 -39.17 1.50
C ARG A 749 10.42 -38.35 2.72
N GLY A 750 9.17 -37.90 2.76
CA GLY A 750 8.55 -37.39 3.98
C GLY A 750 8.77 -35.91 4.29
N LEU A 751 9.33 -35.15 3.35
CA LEU A 751 9.57 -33.72 3.47
C LEU A 751 8.28 -32.90 3.26
N CYS A 752 8.28 -31.68 3.78
CA CYS A 752 7.22 -30.71 3.60
C CYS A 752 7.77 -29.30 3.86
N CYS A 753 7.32 -28.32 3.07
CA CYS A 753 7.76 -26.93 3.19
C CYS A 753 7.09 -26.24 4.40
N GLY A 754 5.96 -26.77 4.88
CA GLY A 754 5.21 -26.21 6.01
C GLY A 754 4.07 -25.26 5.62
N LEU A 755 3.99 -24.84 4.35
CA LEU A 755 3.05 -23.83 3.82
C LEU A 755 1.61 -23.98 4.32
N THR A 756 1.03 -25.19 4.23
CA THR A 756 -0.37 -25.42 4.61
C THR A 756 -0.60 -25.24 6.12
N TYR A 757 0.40 -25.56 6.94
CA TYR A 757 0.34 -25.34 8.38
C TYR A 757 0.50 -23.85 8.71
N VAL A 758 1.42 -23.15 8.05
CA VAL A 758 1.65 -21.71 8.24
C VAL A 758 0.41 -20.90 7.89
N SER A 759 -0.16 -21.11 6.69
CA SER A 759 -1.37 -20.40 6.21
C SER A 759 -2.60 -20.56 7.12
N THR A 760 -2.64 -21.61 7.94
CA THR A 760 -3.73 -21.90 8.88
C THR A 760 -3.35 -21.67 10.35
N GLY A 761 -2.20 -21.04 10.62
CA GLY A 761 -1.70 -20.72 11.96
C GLY A 761 -1.31 -21.93 12.82
N GLN A 762 -1.07 -23.10 12.23
CA GLN A 762 -0.66 -24.32 12.94
C GLN A 762 0.87 -24.37 13.13
N LEU A 763 1.44 -23.33 13.76
CA LEU A 763 2.89 -23.09 13.80
C LEU A 763 3.71 -24.19 14.49
N ASP A 764 3.17 -24.86 15.53
CA ASP A 764 3.84 -26.03 16.14
C ASP A 764 4.00 -27.20 15.16
N ALA A 765 2.99 -27.41 14.31
CA ALA A 765 3.06 -28.43 13.27
C ALA A 765 4.03 -27.99 12.16
N ALA A 766 4.02 -26.70 11.79
CA ALA A 766 4.97 -26.11 10.85
C ALA A 766 6.42 -26.33 11.31
N ARG A 767 6.80 -25.94 12.54
CA ARG A 767 8.15 -26.18 13.10
C ARG A 767 8.54 -27.65 13.04
N ARG A 768 7.65 -28.57 13.45
CA ARG A 768 7.96 -30.00 13.44
C ARG A 768 8.18 -30.55 12.03
N VAL A 769 7.44 -30.09 11.03
CA VAL A 769 7.68 -30.53 9.63
C VAL A 769 8.94 -29.89 9.06
N MET A 770 9.18 -28.61 9.36
CA MET A 770 10.34 -27.85 8.91
C MET A 770 11.65 -28.39 9.51
N ARG A 771 11.73 -28.62 10.82
CA ARG A 771 12.92 -29.25 11.46
C ARG A 771 13.23 -30.62 10.87
N ARG A 772 12.21 -31.46 10.68
CA ARG A 772 12.37 -32.76 10.01
C ARG A 772 12.85 -32.61 8.56
N THR A 773 12.42 -31.56 7.85
CA THR A 773 12.93 -31.26 6.51
C THR A 773 14.43 -30.93 6.58
N LEU A 774 14.85 -30.05 7.49
CA LEU A 774 16.27 -29.74 7.71
C LEU A 774 17.10 -30.99 8.08
N ASP A 775 16.60 -31.83 8.99
CA ASP A 775 17.28 -33.05 9.43
C ASP A 775 17.49 -34.09 8.32
N ARG A 776 16.63 -34.08 7.30
CA ARG A 776 16.70 -35.01 6.17
C ARG A 776 17.45 -34.44 4.97
N LEU A 777 17.37 -33.12 4.74
CA LEU A 777 18.06 -32.48 3.62
C LEU A 777 19.58 -32.42 3.82
N ARG A 778 20.10 -32.49 5.06
CA ARG A 778 21.55 -32.63 5.31
C ARG A 778 22.20 -33.83 4.62
N LEU A 779 21.40 -34.77 4.11
CA LEU A 779 21.84 -35.96 3.40
C LEU A 779 22.02 -35.72 1.90
N LEU A 780 21.63 -34.55 1.39
CA LEU A 780 21.85 -34.13 0.01
C LEU A 780 23.12 -33.26 -0.05
N PRO A 781 24.06 -33.53 -0.97
CA PRO A 781 25.23 -32.69 -1.15
C PRO A 781 24.85 -31.30 -1.69
N GLY A 782 25.69 -30.29 -1.38
CA GLY A 782 25.43 -28.83 -1.46
C GLY A 782 25.10 -28.20 -2.82
N HIS A 783 24.11 -28.74 -3.53
CA HIS A 783 23.49 -28.13 -4.70
C HIS A 783 22.19 -27.41 -4.32
N PRO A 784 21.80 -26.37 -5.08
CA PRO A 784 20.56 -25.67 -4.81
C PRO A 784 19.36 -26.59 -4.98
N LEU A 785 18.34 -26.32 -4.15
CA LEU A 785 17.09 -27.03 -4.17
C LEU A 785 16.15 -26.38 -5.18
N VAL A 786 15.84 -27.09 -6.27
CA VAL A 786 14.90 -26.62 -7.28
C VAL A 786 13.47 -26.86 -6.78
N VAL A 787 12.66 -25.81 -6.73
CA VAL A 787 11.26 -25.88 -6.26
C VAL A 787 10.34 -25.37 -7.37
N LEU A 788 9.36 -26.20 -7.76
CA LEU A 788 8.41 -25.85 -8.83
C LEU A 788 7.26 -24.99 -8.32
N GLU A 789 6.66 -25.37 -7.19
CA GLU A 789 5.55 -24.62 -6.60
C GLU A 789 6.05 -23.32 -5.93
N PRO A 790 5.71 -22.12 -6.45
CA PRO A 790 6.26 -20.88 -5.93
C PRO A 790 5.85 -20.59 -4.48
N SER A 791 4.67 -21.03 -4.04
CA SER A 791 4.24 -20.87 -2.64
C SER A 791 5.11 -21.69 -1.67
N CYS A 792 5.45 -22.93 -2.00
CA CYS A 792 6.39 -23.71 -1.17
C CYS A 792 7.81 -23.12 -1.21
N ALA A 793 8.27 -22.63 -2.38
CA ALA A 793 9.57 -22.00 -2.51
C ALA A 793 9.68 -20.77 -1.60
N ALA A 794 8.63 -19.92 -1.58
CA ALA A 794 8.58 -18.74 -0.74
C ALA A 794 8.55 -19.07 0.75
N THR A 795 7.81 -20.11 1.15
CA THR A 795 7.82 -20.58 2.55
C THR A 795 9.19 -21.08 2.98
N LEU A 796 9.92 -21.80 2.13
CA LEU A 796 11.29 -22.21 2.44
C LEU A 796 12.25 -21.02 2.50
N ARG A 797 12.03 -19.97 1.70
CA ARG A 797 12.89 -18.78 1.65
C ARG A 797 12.64 -17.77 2.78
N THR A 798 11.41 -17.67 3.29
CA THR A 798 11.02 -16.63 4.25
C THR A 798 10.46 -17.20 5.55
N ASP A 799 9.35 -17.93 5.50
CA ASP A 799 8.68 -18.42 6.72
C ASP A 799 9.55 -19.39 7.53
N LEU A 800 10.35 -20.23 6.86
CA LEU A 800 11.24 -21.20 7.49
C LEU A 800 12.30 -20.54 8.38
N PRO A 801 13.17 -19.64 7.88
CA PRO A 801 14.15 -18.96 8.72
C PRO A 801 13.50 -18.01 9.73
N GLU A 802 12.31 -17.45 9.45
CA GLU A 802 11.59 -16.61 10.42
C GLU A 802 10.98 -17.43 11.58
N LEU A 803 10.57 -18.69 11.36
CA LEU A 803 9.98 -19.56 12.39
C LEU A 803 11.02 -20.40 13.15
N LEU A 804 12.20 -20.57 12.57
CA LEU A 804 13.36 -21.27 13.15
C LEU A 804 14.61 -20.37 13.10
N PRO A 805 14.58 -19.16 13.69
CA PRO A 805 15.68 -18.20 13.60
C PRO A 805 16.97 -18.73 14.25
N ASP A 806 16.84 -19.59 15.27
CA ASP A 806 17.99 -20.16 16.00
C ASP A 806 18.65 -21.37 15.30
N ASP A 807 18.10 -21.84 14.17
CA ASP A 807 18.65 -22.98 13.43
C ASP A 807 19.36 -22.48 12.16
N PRO A 808 20.71 -22.43 12.12
CA PRO A 808 21.45 -21.87 10.97
C PRO A 808 21.15 -22.61 9.66
N ARG A 809 20.77 -23.89 9.73
CA ARG A 809 20.38 -24.70 8.56
C ARG A 809 19.15 -24.13 7.87
N ALA A 810 18.29 -23.39 8.58
CA ALA A 810 17.12 -22.74 8.01
C ALA A 810 17.53 -21.63 7.02
N ALA A 811 18.49 -20.79 7.42
CA ALA A 811 19.04 -19.74 6.56
C ALA A 811 19.82 -20.33 5.37
N GLU A 812 20.62 -21.38 5.61
CA GLU A 812 21.33 -22.11 4.54
C GLU A 812 20.37 -22.68 3.50
N LEU A 813 19.30 -23.37 3.95
CA LEU A 813 18.28 -23.92 3.05
C LEU A 813 17.58 -22.80 2.28
N ALA A 814 17.16 -21.72 2.95
CA ALA A 814 16.51 -20.58 2.32
C ALA A 814 17.35 -19.98 1.19
N ALA A 815 18.66 -19.81 1.42
CA ALA A 815 19.61 -19.29 0.43
C ALA A 815 19.82 -20.25 -0.76
N SER A 816 19.64 -21.55 -0.56
CA SER A 816 19.79 -22.59 -1.61
C SER A 816 18.58 -22.77 -2.51
N VAL A 817 17.41 -22.22 -2.17
CA VAL A 817 16.18 -22.39 -2.96
C VAL A 817 16.29 -21.65 -4.29
N ARG A 818 15.99 -22.35 -5.39
CA ARG A 818 15.89 -21.80 -6.75
C ARG A 818 14.56 -22.18 -7.39
N THR A 819 14.00 -21.27 -8.17
CA THR A 819 12.93 -21.63 -9.11
C THR A 819 13.49 -22.49 -10.25
N PHE A 820 12.61 -23.09 -11.03
CA PHE A 820 13.00 -23.85 -12.22
C PHE A 820 13.83 -23.03 -13.21
N ALA A 821 13.42 -21.79 -13.51
CA ALA A 821 14.13 -20.94 -14.47
C ALA A 821 15.44 -20.39 -13.91
N GLN A 822 15.47 -20.00 -12.62
CA GLN A 822 16.71 -19.57 -11.95
C GLN A 822 17.78 -20.67 -12.00
N TYR A 823 17.39 -21.91 -11.73
CA TYR A 823 18.33 -23.03 -11.79
C TYR A 823 18.89 -23.24 -13.21
N LEU A 824 18.04 -23.19 -14.25
CA LEU A 824 18.51 -23.34 -15.63
C LEU A 824 19.45 -22.21 -16.05
N GLU A 825 19.17 -20.98 -15.63
CA GLU A 825 20.03 -19.83 -15.91
C GLU A 825 21.40 -19.95 -15.23
N GLU A 826 21.45 -20.39 -13.97
CA GLU A 826 22.68 -20.52 -13.20
C GLU A 826 23.51 -21.76 -13.56
N TYR A 827 22.85 -22.90 -13.84
CA TYR A 827 23.51 -24.21 -13.97
C TYR A 827 23.47 -24.81 -15.38
N ALA A 828 22.86 -24.12 -16.34
CA ALA A 828 22.94 -24.43 -17.77
C ALA A 828 23.04 -23.14 -18.61
N PRO A 829 24.03 -22.26 -18.35
CA PRO A 829 24.14 -20.97 -19.04
C PRO A 829 24.36 -21.13 -20.55
N ASP A 830 25.05 -22.18 -20.97
CA ASP A 830 25.36 -22.49 -22.37
C ASP A 830 24.22 -23.25 -23.08
N TRP A 831 23.16 -23.62 -22.35
CA TRP A 831 22.03 -24.33 -22.93
C TRP A 831 21.06 -23.33 -23.57
N THR A 832 20.90 -23.46 -24.89
CA THR A 832 19.90 -22.70 -25.63
C THR A 832 18.57 -23.47 -25.65
N PRO A 833 17.49 -22.94 -25.03
CA PRO A 833 16.19 -23.56 -25.12
C PRO A 833 15.66 -23.50 -26.56
N PRO A 834 15.01 -24.57 -27.07
CA PRO A 834 14.35 -24.50 -28.37
C PRO A 834 13.26 -23.42 -28.39
N ARG A 835 13.10 -22.77 -29.55
CA ARG A 835 12.05 -21.76 -29.75
C ARG A 835 10.73 -22.41 -30.07
N LEU A 836 9.64 -21.83 -29.54
CA LEU A 836 8.26 -22.20 -29.88
C LEU A 836 7.55 -21.09 -30.65
N ASP A 837 7.94 -19.82 -30.45
CA ASP A 837 7.40 -18.66 -31.17
C ASP A 837 5.86 -18.54 -31.10
N ARG A 838 5.30 -18.61 -29.87
CA ARG A 838 3.85 -18.56 -29.60
C ARG A 838 3.49 -17.45 -28.60
N PRO A 839 2.29 -16.84 -28.70
CA PRO A 839 1.83 -15.92 -27.68
C PRO A 839 1.56 -16.64 -26.36
N VAL A 840 1.79 -15.95 -25.25
CA VAL A 840 1.52 -16.41 -23.88
C VAL A 840 0.63 -15.42 -23.13
N ALA A 841 -0.25 -15.97 -22.30
CA ALA A 841 -1.02 -15.25 -21.31
C ALA A 841 -1.05 -16.06 -20.00
N GLY A 842 -1.48 -15.46 -18.89
CA GLY A 842 -1.57 -16.16 -17.62
C GLY A 842 -1.18 -15.27 -16.46
N GLN A 843 -0.48 -15.82 -15.47
CA GLN A 843 -0.17 -15.08 -14.24
C GLN A 843 1.24 -15.32 -13.71
N THR A 844 1.92 -14.24 -13.32
CA THR A 844 3.06 -14.33 -12.40
C THR A 844 2.51 -14.63 -11.00
N HIS A 845 3.00 -15.70 -10.37
CA HIS A 845 2.45 -16.13 -9.08
C HIS A 845 2.70 -15.09 -7.98
N CYS A 846 1.71 -14.83 -7.12
CA CYS A 846 1.83 -13.81 -6.07
C CYS A 846 3.04 -13.98 -5.14
N HIS A 847 3.36 -15.22 -4.74
CA HIS A 847 4.57 -15.49 -3.94
C HIS A 847 5.86 -15.34 -4.75
N GLN A 848 5.80 -15.54 -6.07
CA GLN A 848 6.93 -15.28 -6.95
C GLN A 848 7.20 -13.79 -7.04
N HIS A 849 6.17 -12.98 -7.29
CA HIS A 849 6.23 -11.51 -7.22
C HIS A 849 6.77 -11.01 -5.87
N ALA A 850 6.21 -11.51 -4.76
CA ALA A 850 6.48 -10.95 -3.43
C ALA A 850 7.82 -11.38 -2.82
N VAL A 851 8.31 -12.59 -3.15
CA VAL A 851 9.44 -13.22 -2.44
C VAL A 851 10.53 -13.73 -3.38
N LEU A 852 10.20 -14.09 -4.62
CA LEU A 852 11.15 -14.81 -5.49
C LEU A 852 11.76 -14.00 -6.62
N GLY A 853 11.02 -13.04 -7.17
CA GLY A 853 11.25 -12.47 -8.49
C GLY A 853 10.86 -13.44 -9.62
N ASP A 854 10.57 -12.89 -10.81
CA ASP A 854 10.21 -13.63 -12.03
C ASP A 854 11.15 -13.34 -13.22
N ALA A 855 12.27 -12.65 -12.96
CA ALA A 855 13.17 -12.19 -14.00
C ALA A 855 13.78 -13.33 -14.82
N ALA A 856 14.14 -14.45 -14.17
CA ALA A 856 14.69 -15.62 -14.85
C ALA A 856 13.63 -16.31 -15.73
N GLU A 857 12.39 -16.39 -15.24
CA GLU A 857 11.25 -16.92 -16.00
C GLU A 857 10.96 -16.06 -17.23
N ARG A 858 10.94 -14.73 -17.09
CA ARG A 858 10.77 -13.81 -18.21
C ARG A 858 11.88 -13.98 -19.26
N ARG A 859 13.15 -14.00 -18.86
CA ARG A 859 14.28 -14.22 -19.79
C ARG A 859 14.22 -15.59 -20.46
N LEU A 860 13.79 -16.63 -19.75
CA LEU A 860 13.59 -17.96 -20.33
C LEU A 860 12.48 -17.94 -21.39
N ARG A 861 11.35 -17.28 -21.12
CA ARG A 861 10.25 -17.08 -22.10
C ARG A 861 10.74 -16.32 -23.34
N GLU A 862 11.47 -15.22 -23.15
CA GLU A 862 12.03 -14.40 -24.24
C GLU A 862 12.96 -15.23 -25.15
N ARG A 863 13.87 -16.02 -24.57
CA ARG A 863 14.78 -16.90 -25.35
C ARG A 863 14.03 -17.94 -26.18
N MET A 864 12.88 -18.41 -25.69
CA MET A 864 12.00 -19.36 -26.39
C MET A 864 11.07 -18.70 -27.43
N GLY A 865 11.09 -17.37 -27.57
CA GLY A 865 10.19 -16.66 -28.46
C GLY A 865 8.74 -16.59 -27.97
N LEU A 866 8.50 -16.79 -26.67
CA LEU A 866 7.16 -16.70 -26.09
C LEU A 866 6.77 -15.23 -25.90
N SER A 867 5.86 -14.73 -26.74
CA SER A 867 5.49 -13.31 -26.81
C SER A 867 4.28 -12.98 -25.92
N GLY A 868 4.32 -11.86 -25.21
CA GLY A 868 3.25 -11.44 -24.30
C GLY A 868 3.65 -11.51 -22.83
N GLU A 869 2.87 -10.83 -21.99
CA GLU A 869 3.15 -10.70 -20.57
C GLU A 869 2.15 -11.47 -19.70
N LEU A 870 2.66 -11.98 -18.58
CA LEU A 870 1.79 -12.60 -17.58
C LEU A 870 1.17 -11.49 -16.73
N SER A 871 -0.12 -11.65 -16.43
CA SER A 871 -0.83 -10.69 -15.60
C SER A 871 -0.27 -10.68 -14.17
N GLY A 872 -0.23 -9.49 -13.56
CA GLY A 872 -0.06 -9.31 -12.12
C GLY A 872 -1.35 -9.63 -11.34
N GLY A 873 -1.48 -9.08 -10.13
CA GLY A 873 -2.66 -9.27 -9.30
C GLY A 873 -2.72 -10.66 -8.63
N CYS A 874 -3.92 -11.12 -8.28
CA CYS A 874 -4.12 -12.37 -7.54
C CYS A 874 -5.11 -13.32 -8.25
N CYS A 875 -4.83 -14.63 -8.25
CA CYS A 875 -5.79 -15.62 -8.75
C CYS A 875 -6.97 -15.90 -7.80
N GLY A 876 -6.96 -15.35 -6.58
CA GLY A 876 -7.98 -15.62 -5.57
C GLY A 876 -7.86 -16.95 -4.84
N LEU A 877 -6.79 -17.75 -5.05
CA LEU A 877 -6.62 -19.10 -4.48
C LEU A 877 -5.37 -19.27 -3.60
N ALA A 878 -4.73 -18.20 -3.13
CA ALA A 878 -3.53 -18.32 -2.30
C ALA A 878 -3.81 -19.00 -0.95
N GLY A 879 -2.90 -19.86 -0.50
CA GLY A 879 -3.08 -20.68 0.70
C GLY A 879 -4.30 -21.61 0.60
N ASN A 880 -5.09 -21.69 1.66
CA ASN A 880 -6.39 -22.36 1.69
C ASN A 880 -7.56 -21.44 1.27
N PHE A 881 -7.31 -20.15 1.06
CA PHE A 881 -8.33 -19.11 1.06
C PHE A 881 -9.52 -19.42 0.16
N GLY A 882 -9.33 -19.48 -1.16
CA GLY A 882 -10.47 -19.57 -2.06
C GLY A 882 -11.11 -20.96 -2.13
N PHE A 883 -10.59 -21.96 -1.42
CA PHE A 883 -11.28 -23.24 -1.21
C PHE A 883 -12.19 -23.21 0.02
N GLU A 884 -12.00 -22.29 0.95
CA GLU A 884 -12.74 -22.24 2.20
C GLU A 884 -14.18 -21.73 2.00
N LYS A 885 -15.10 -22.33 2.73
CA LYS A 885 -16.53 -21.97 2.67
C LYS A 885 -16.71 -20.50 3.08
N GLY A 886 -17.41 -19.74 2.25
CA GLY A 886 -17.64 -18.30 2.45
C GLY A 886 -16.70 -17.39 1.65
N HIS A 887 -15.63 -17.94 1.06
CA HIS A 887 -14.64 -17.14 0.32
C HIS A 887 -14.82 -17.17 -1.20
N TRP A 888 -15.80 -17.91 -1.72
CA TRP A 888 -15.97 -18.11 -3.17
C TRP A 888 -16.10 -16.79 -3.93
N GLU A 889 -17.01 -15.90 -3.52
CA GLU A 889 -17.28 -14.64 -4.23
C GLU A 889 -16.04 -13.74 -4.26
N VAL A 890 -15.36 -13.57 -3.12
CA VAL A 890 -14.12 -12.79 -3.03
C VAL A 890 -13.01 -13.44 -3.87
N SER A 891 -12.91 -14.77 -3.86
CA SER A 891 -11.95 -15.52 -4.67
C SER A 891 -12.15 -15.29 -6.17
N VAL A 892 -13.40 -15.35 -6.64
CA VAL A 892 -13.76 -15.07 -8.04
C VAL A 892 -13.49 -13.61 -8.37
N ALA A 893 -13.92 -12.66 -7.54
CA ALA A 893 -13.69 -11.24 -7.74
C ALA A 893 -12.19 -10.88 -7.85
N CYS A 894 -11.32 -11.50 -7.04
CA CYS A 894 -9.87 -11.35 -7.17
C CYS A 894 -9.36 -11.79 -8.56
N ALA A 895 -9.86 -12.91 -9.07
CA ALA A 895 -9.45 -13.44 -10.37
C ALA A 895 -10.02 -12.61 -11.54
N GLU A 896 -11.23 -12.07 -11.38
CA GLU A 896 -11.89 -11.19 -12.34
C GLU A 896 -11.21 -9.82 -12.47
N GLU A 897 -10.38 -9.43 -11.50
CA GLU A 897 -9.66 -8.16 -11.54
C GLU A 897 -8.74 -8.04 -12.76
N ARG A 898 -7.99 -9.11 -13.07
CA ARG A 898 -7.00 -9.12 -14.16
C ARG A 898 -6.82 -10.45 -14.85
N LEU A 899 -6.74 -11.55 -14.09
CA LEU A 899 -6.38 -12.86 -14.63
C LEU A 899 -7.43 -13.38 -15.63
N LEU A 900 -8.70 -13.42 -15.23
CA LEU A 900 -9.77 -13.92 -16.09
C LEU A 900 -10.00 -13.03 -17.32
N PRO A 901 -10.03 -11.68 -17.21
CA PRO A 901 -10.02 -10.81 -18.38
C PRO A 901 -8.86 -11.09 -19.33
N ALA A 902 -7.63 -11.22 -18.82
CA ALA A 902 -6.45 -11.48 -19.64
C ALA A 902 -6.56 -12.82 -20.42
N VAL A 903 -7.08 -13.86 -19.78
CA VAL A 903 -7.28 -15.17 -20.43
C VAL A 903 -8.45 -15.17 -21.42
N ARG A 904 -9.53 -14.44 -21.13
CA ARG A 904 -10.70 -14.31 -22.04
C ARG A 904 -10.36 -13.51 -23.30
N ASN A 905 -9.52 -12.48 -23.17
CA ASN A 905 -9.10 -11.63 -24.28
C ASN A 905 -7.92 -12.20 -25.09
N ALA A 906 -7.32 -13.31 -24.63
CA ALA A 906 -6.21 -13.96 -25.34
C ALA A 906 -6.69 -14.72 -26.58
N GLU A 907 -5.96 -14.58 -27.69
CA GLU A 907 -6.27 -15.21 -28.97
C GLU A 907 -6.37 -16.76 -28.89
N PRO A 908 -7.14 -17.40 -29.79
CA PRO A 908 -7.10 -18.85 -29.94
C PRO A 908 -5.67 -19.33 -30.19
N GLY A 909 -5.23 -20.35 -29.46
CA GLY A 909 -3.86 -20.87 -29.55
C GLY A 909 -2.84 -20.17 -28.64
N THR A 910 -3.20 -19.10 -27.92
CA THR A 910 -2.35 -18.55 -26.85
C THR A 910 -2.11 -19.57 -25.74
N GLU A 911 -0.84 -19.74 -25.40
CA GLU A 911 -0.39 -20.63 -24.33
C GLU A 911 -0.67 -20.01 -22.96
N LEU A 912 -1.35 -20.76 -22.08
CA LEU A 912 -1.69 -20.27 -20.75
C LEU A 912 -0.67 -20.75 -19.72
N LEU A 913 0.12 -19.83 -19.18
CA LEU A 913 1.20 -20.12 -18.23
C LEU A 913 0.81 -19.74 -16.79
N ALA A 914 0.98 -20.69 -15.87
CA ALA A 914 0.91 -20.44 -14.44
C ALA A 914 1.72 -21.49 -13.67
N ASP A 915 2.78 -21.07 -12.99
CA ASP A 915 3.66 -21.98 -12.25
C ASP A 915 3.07 -22.46 -10.92
N GLY A 916 2.19 -21.67 -10.29
CA GLY A 916 1.47 -22.09 -9.08
C GLY A 916 0.28 -23.01 -9.36
N PHE A 917 0.14 -24.08 -8.57
CA PHE A 917 -0.98 -25.01 -8.63
C PHE A 917 -2.33 -24.34 -8.39
N SER A 918 -2.39 -23.40 -7.42
CA SER A 918 -3.58 -22.62 -7.15
C SER A 918 -4.03 -21.80 -8.37
N CYS A 919 -3.11 -21.09 -9.03
CA CYS A 919 -3.44 -20.29 -10.21
C CYS A 919 -3.97 -21.16 -11.37
N ARG A 920 -3.34 -22.31 -11.64
CA ARG A 920 -3.84 -23.27 -12.64
C ARG A 920 -5.22 -23.81 -12.28
N THR A 921 -5.45 -24.11 -11.00
CA THR A 921 -6.75 -24.61 -10.52
C THR A 921 -7.85 -23.57 -10.70
N GLN A 922 -7.57 -22.28 -10.47
CA GLN A 922 -8.56 -21.22 -10.69
C GLN A 922 -8.95 -21.15 -12.17
N LEU A 923 -7.96 -21.17 -13.07
CA LEU A 923 -8.19 -21.11 -14.52
C LEU A 923 -8.97 -22.33 -15.02
N ASP A 924 -8.63 -23.53 -14.55
CA ASP A 924 -9.33 -24.76 -14.90
C ASP A 924 -10.82 -24.70 -14.48
N GLN A 925 -11.10 -24.19 -13.28
CA GLN A 925 -12.46 -24.15 -12.73
C GLN A 925 -13.32 -22.99 -13.26
N LEU A 926 -12.73 -21.86 -13.64
CA LEU A 926 -13.48 -20.65 -14.04
C LEU A 926 -13.36 -20.29 -15.52
N ALA A 927 -12.20 -20.50 -16.15
CA ALA A 927 -11.97 -20.13 -17.53
C ALA A 927 -12.23 -21.28 -18.52
N GLY A 928 -12.32 -22.53 -18.03
CA GLY A 928 -12.48 -23.72 -18.88
C GLY A 928 -11.29 -23.98 -19.82
N ARG A 929 -10.17 -23.24 -19.63
CA ARG A 929 -8.92 -23.39 -20.36
C ARG A 929 -7.84 -23.86 -19.40
N ARG A 930 -7.13 -24.92 -19.78
CA ARG A 930 -6.04 -25.48 -18.97
C ARG A 930 -4.78 -24.63 -19.10
N ALA A 931 -4.26 -24.14 -17.97
CA ALA A 931 -2.94 -23.56 -17.89
C ALA A 931 -1.87 -24.62 -17.58
N ARG A 932 -0.65 -24.40 -18.05
CA ARG A 932 0.52 -25.27 -17.88
C ARG A 932 1.60 -24.59 -17.06
N HIS A 933 2.41 -25.42 -16.40
CA HIS A 933 3.64 -24.95 -15.76
C HIS A 933 4.71 -24.68 -16.84
N LEU A 934 5.59 -23.68 -16.66
CA LEU A 934 6.62 -23.34 -17.65
C LEU A 934 7.46 -24.54 -18.07
N ALA A 935 7.90 -25.37 -17.11
CA ALA A 935 8.60 -26.64 -17.37
C ALA A 935 7.88 -27.59 -18.36
N GLU A 936 6.55 -27.62 -18.39
CA GLU A 936 5.79 -28.44 -19.37
C GLU A 936 5.96 -27.91 -20.79
N VAL A 937 5.91 -26.59 -20.95
CA VAL A 937 6.09 -25.91 -22.25
C VAL A 937 7.54 -26.06 -22.74
N VAL A 938 8.51 -25.95 -21.83
CA VAL A 938 9.92 -26.19 -22.18
C VAL A 938 10.17 -27.65 -22.56
N ALA A 939 9.53 -28.61 -21.86
CA ALA A 939 9.66 -30.03 -22.20
C ALA A 939 9.07 -30.35 -23.59
N GLU A 940 7.92 -29.78 -23.94
CA GLU A 940 7.34 -29.89 -25.30
C GLU A 940 8.34 -29.40 -26.35
N ALA A 941 8.90 -28.21 -26.17
CA ALA A 941 9.86 -27.64 -27.11
C ALA A 941 11.10 -28.54 -27.32
N VAL A 942 11.60 -29.14 -26.24
CA VAL A 942 12.74 -30.08 -26.28
C VAL A 942 12.37 -31.38 -27.00
N GLU A 943 11.14 -31.86 -26.85
CA GLU A 943 10.65 -33.07 -27.51
C GLU A 943 10.43 -32.83 -29.01
N GLU A 944 9.78 -31.73 -29.40
CA GLU A 944 9.54 -31.33 -30.81
C GLU A 944 10.86 -31.16 -31.58
N ALA A 945 11.85 -30.48 -30.97
CA ALA A 945 13.17 -30.34 -31.56
C ALA A 945 13.90 -31.67 -31.73
N SER A 946 13.73 -32.60 -30.78
CA SER A 946 14.35 -33.92 -30.84
C SER A 946 13.73 -34.82 -31.92
N THR A 947 12.43 -34.70 -32.18
CA THR A 947 11.74 -35.38 -33.29
C THR A 947 12.13 -34.82 -34.64
N ALA A 948 12.20 -33.49 -34.79
CA ALA A 948 12.63 -32.85 -36.04
C ALA A 948 14.06 -33.25 -36.45
N VAL A 949 14.98 -33.39 -35.48
CA VAL A 949 16.35 -33.87 -35.73
C VAL A 949 16.38 -35.36 -36.13
N ARG A 950 15.44 -36.18 -35.64
CA ARG A 950 15.34 -37.60 -36.01
C ARG A 950 14.75 -37.78 -37.41
N GLU A 951 13.73 -37.00 -37.76
CA GLU A 951 13.07 -37.05 -39.08
C GLU A 951 13.98 -36.46 -40.17
N GLY A 952 14.71 -35.37 -39.89
CA GLY A 952 15.71 -34.82 -40.82
C GLY A 952 16.96 -35.68 -41.04
N ARG A 953 17.16 -36.75 -40.25
CA ARG A 953 18.18 -37.79 -40.50
C ARG A 953 17.62 -39.02 -41.24
N GLY A 954 16.30 -39.08 -41.46
CA GLY A 954 15.62 -40.17 -42.17
C GLY A 954 15.53 -39.97 -43.69
N ASP A 955 15.63 -38.74 -44.18
CA ASP A 955 15.56 -38.41 -45.63
C ASP A 955 16.94 -38.37 -46.32
N GLY A 956 17.95 -38.98 -45.69
CA GLY A 956 19.33 -39.04 -46.20
C GLY A 956 19.94 -40.44 -46.13
N ALA A 957 19.14 -41.50 -46.28
CA ALA A 957 19.59 -42.88 -46.42
C ALA A 957 19.18 -43.46 -47.77
#